data_AF-A0A1C6PI80-F1
#
_entry.id   AF-A0A1C6PI80-F1
#
_cell.length_a   1.000
_cell.length_b   1.000
_cell.length_c   1.000
_cell.angle_alpha   90.00
_cell.angle_beta   90.00
_cell.angle_gamma   90.00
#
_symmetry.space_group_name_H-M   'P 1'
#
loop_
_entity.id
_entity.type
_entity.pdbx_description
1 polymer ?
#
loop_
_entity_poly.entity_id
_entity_poly.type
_entity_poly.pdbx_seq_one_letter_code
_entity_poly.pdbx_strand_id
1 'polypeptide(L)'
;MTAELVRGQNHPLDRTRVEIRVAAGGPVVAGVTLGDEQGRLSGVEAVAHPGAPRRTGIEVPRQAAAEHRIAVDLDALSAAVHRVSVLLALPTGIGGLTAFGAAAAPSVTVTGLDGTGIARYTITGLGAESAVVAVELYRRQGTWKVRAVGQGYADGLSAMLRDQGLSQAAELAAEIEEAVGRGQARAVPAPAPLAAGRSERPGAGPAAPPAQDRPSPTPASAADGPAPSGTGAGAGAGSAAGPGAGAGAGAKAAAGAKAGDLPPAPADGGPIDYRHPRRRSTPASAAPAPSATRPAGTPPSAAGPTAPDGSPLPVAGDAAGWSMDERLYNQVWGMFEDLARSVAAYRSAADFAESRLEQELDRALADPRHRLGTAGEDARATARDKHATLVTQARAALDRDLAQLMAESEVVEPALPPAFARWDNPVWQGYHVPAERPMALRLGDLHLPEVLDLRIPMLVRLPLERGLWIDSGPDSYAHGGPGPERDIGRRELPGALTDGPPDESELRRLAMESAVAIAARLLAIHPAGDFAVQVIDPGGAAAPALAPLVESGALPAFPLPGAQGVTAVLEELTRRVELVQMAVRHRAADALPADLDTAEQLLIVHDFPHGFDDRALTRLRYLADEGPAVGVHLMLVADRAQSREYGPVLDPLWRSLLRITPVPDAHLADPWVGHAWTYEPPLAPKGSQVVRQVLGRLAEARKAS
;
A
#
# COMPACT_ATOMS: atom_id res chain seq x y z
N MET A 1 16.86 -13.52 0.96
CA MET A 1 16.87 -12.28 1.77
C MET A 1 17.09 -11.10 0.84
N THR A 2 16.31 -10.03 1.01
CA THR A 2 16.43 -8.79 0.23
C THR A 2 17.46 -7.88 0.89
N ALA A 3 18.41 -7.32 0.13
CA ALA A 3 19.41 -6.44 0.69
C ALA A 3 18.83 -5.04 0.93
N GLU A 4 18.82 -4.59 2.19
CA GLU A 4 18.49 -3.20 2.51
C GLU A 4 19.67 -2.28 2.18
N LEU A 5 19.40 -1.18 1.47
CA LEU A 5 20.39 -0.22 1.01
C LEU A 5 20.21 1.12 1.71
N VAL A 6 21.32 1.74 2.12
CA VAL A 6 21.37 3.15 2.48
C VAL A 6 21.86 4.01 1.32
N ARG A 7 21.59 5.32 1.38
CA ARG A 7 21.94 6.27 0.32
C ARG A 7 23.42 6.16 -0.09
N GLY A 8 23.67 5.97 -1.39
CA GLY A 8 25.00 5.81 -1.98
C GLY A 8 25.51 4.36 -2.06
N GLN A 9 24.90 3.42 -1.33
CA GLN A 9 25.26 2.00 -1.33
C GLN A 9 24.96 1.34 -2.69
N ASN A 10 25.76 0.32 -3.04
CA ASN A 10 25.64 -0.44 -4.28
C ASN A 10 25.44 -1.92 -3.96
N HIS A 11 24.62 -2.62 -4.74
CA HIS A 11 24.41 -4.06 -4.65
C HIS A 11 24.48 -4.70 -6.04
N PRO A 12 25.12 -5.88 -6.22
CA PRO A 12 25.12 -6.58 -7.50
C PRO A 12 23.70 -7.03 -7.89
N LEU A 13 23.42 -7.12 -9.18
CA LEU A 13 22.26 -7.84 -9.69
C LEU A 13 22.71 -9.23 -10.16
N ASP A 14 22.05 -10.28 -9.68
CA ASP A 14 22.27 -11.68 -10.09
C ASP A 14 21.51 -12.04 -11.38
N ARG A 15 20.59 -11.16 -11.81
CA ARG A 15 19.65 -11.34 -12.93
C ARG A 15 19.57 -10.07 -13.76
N THR A 16 19.28 -10.23 -15.05
CA THR A 16 19.16 -9.14 -16.03
C THR A 16 17.71 -8.69 -16.25
N ARG A 17 16.74 -9.56 -15.96
CA ARG A 17 15.31 -9.23 -15.92
C ARG A 17 14.88 -9.00 -14.47
N VAL A 18 14.52 -7.77 -14.17
CA VAL A 18 14.08 -7.34 -12.84
C VAL A 18 12.79 -6.52 -12.92
N GLU A 19 12.08 -6.51 -11.81
CA GLU A 19 10.92 -5.66 -11.59
C GLU A 19 11.26 -4.66 -10.49
N ILE A 20 10.92 -3.40 -10.71
CA ILE A 20 11.10 -2.35 -9.72
C ILE A 20 9.73 -1.92 -9.22
N ARG A 21 9.48 -2.17 -7.95
CA ARG A 21 8.27 -1.74 -7.23
C ARG A 21 8.55 -0.46 -6.48
N VAL A 22 7.63 0.49 -6.57
CA VAL A 22 7.67 1.76 -5.85
C VAL A 22 6.44 1.81 -4.96
N ALA A 23 6.60 2.28 -3.72
CA ALA A 23 5.50 2.70 -2.85
C ALA A 23 5.80 4.09 -2.28
N ALA A 24 4.85 5.01 -2.36
CA ALA A 24 4.96 6.39 -1.90
C ALA A 24 3.72 6.80 -1.11
N GLY A 25 3.84 7.75 -0.18
CA GLY A 25 2.72 8.26 0.64
C GLY A 25 1.69 9.13 -0.10
N GLY A 26 1.52 8.95 -1.40
CA GLY A 26 0.61 9.71 -2.25
C GLY A 26 0.91 9.49 -3.75
N PRO A 27 0.05 9.97 -4.67
CA PRO A 27 0.25 9.75 -6.10
C PRO A 27 1.55 10.36 -6.63
N VAL A 28 2.45 9.51 -7.13
CA VAL A 28 3.69 9.90 -7.83
C VAL A 28 3.62 9.49 -9.29
N VAL A 29 4.34 10.22 -10.14
CA VAL A 29 4.65 9.88 -11.52
C VAL A 29 5.94 9.07 -11.54
N ALA A 30 5.89 7.83 -12.02
CA ALA A 30 7.08 7.00 -12.22
C ALA A 30 7.60 7.11 -13.67
N GLY A 31 8.92 7.27 -13.81
CA GLY A 31 9.61 7.28 -15.10
C GLY A 31 10.97 6.59 -15.03
N VAL A 32 11.55 6.31 -16.19
CA VAL A 32 12.88 5.71 -16.32
C VAL A 32 13.67 6.43 -17.40
N THR A 33 14.95 6.69 -17.13
CA THR A 33 15.87 7.32 -18.07
C THR A 33 17.05 6.41 -18.40
N LEU A 34 17.34 6.27 -19.70
CA LEU A 34 18.42 5.47 -20.24
C LEU A 34 19.61 6.37 -20.58
N GLY A 35 20.67 6.27 -19.79
CA GLY A 35 21.87 7.11 -19.91
C GLY A 35 23.11 6.36 -20.38
N ASP A 36 24.06 7.10 -20.93
CA ASP A 36 25.43 6.65 -21.16
C ASP A 36 26.21 6.45 -19.83
N GLU A 37 27.52 6.18 -19.91
CA GLU A 37 28.36 5.95 -18.73
C GLU A 37 28.40 7.17 -17.78
N GLN A 38 28.26 8.37 -18.35
CA GLN A 38 28.22 9.65 -17.66
C GLN A 38 26.80 10.02 -17.18
N GLY A 39 25.79 9.21 -17.52
CA GLY A 39 24.38 9.45 -17.18
C GLY A 39 23.70 10.49 -18.07
N ARG A 40 24.24 10.77 -19.26
CA ARG A 40 23.65 11.67 -20.24
C ARG A 40 22.66 10.93 -21.14
N LEU A 41 21.56 11.60 -21.47
CA LEU A 41 20.52 11.08 -22.36
C LEU A 41 20.84 11.41 -23.82
N SER A 42 20.56 10.49 -24.74
CA SER A 42 20.69 10.74 -26.19
C SER A 42 19.64 11.72 -26.74
N GLY A 43 18.48 11.79 -26.08
CA GLY A 43 17.32 12.55 -26.49
C GLY A 43 16.08 12.15 -25.69
N VAL A 44 14.90 12.62 -26.11
CA VAL A 44 13.62 12.34 -25.44
C VAL A 44 13.20 10.87 -25.56
N GLU A 45 13.66 10.18 -26.60
CA GLU A 45 13.47 8.75 -26.83
C GLU A 45 14.16 7.86 -25.78
N ALA A 46 15.16 8.39 -25.07
CA ALA A 46 15.82 7.71 -23.96
C ALA A 46 15.00 7.73 -22.65
N VAL A 47 13.84 8.39 -22.63
CA VAL A 47 12.97 8.50 -21.45
C VAL A 47 11.72 7.64 -21.64
N ALA A 48 11.44 6.73 -20.71
CA ALA A 48 10.16 6.04 -20.56
C ALA A 48 9.34 6.76 -19.50
N HIS A 49 8.10 7.12 -19.82
CA HIS A 49 7.21 7.91 -18.95
C HIS A 49 5.74 7.62 -19.29
N PRO A 50 4.73 8.05 -18.50
CA PRO A 50 3.33 7.73 -18.76
C PRO A 50 2.81 8.01 -20.18
N GLY A 51 3.29 9.08 -20.83
CA GLY A 51 2.98 9.42 -22.22
C GLY A 51 3.62 8.50 -23.26
N ALA A 52 4.83 8.01 -22.99
CA ALA A 52 5.55 7.04 -23.81
C ALA A 52 6.07 5.87 -22.95
N PRO A 53 5.17 4.97 -22.52
CA PRO A 53 5.40 4.05 -21.41
C PRO A 53 6.26 2.83 -21.76
N ARG A 54 6.59 2.64 -23.04
CA ARG A 54 7.39 1.52 -23.54
C ARG A 54 8.61 2.06 -24.27
N ARG A 55 9.78 1.60 -23.84
CA ARG A 55 11.07 1.70 -24.57
C ARG A 55 11.65 0.30 -24.69
N THR A 56 12.69 0.14 -25.50
CA THR A 56 13.38 -1.15 -25.61
C THR A 56 13.87 -1.58 -24.22
N GLY A 57 13.42 -2.75 -23.76
CA GLY A 57 13.75 -3.27 -22.43
C GLY A 57 13.08 -2.59 -21.23
N ILE A 58 12.21 -1.59 -21.40
CA ILE A 58 11.56 -0.87 -20.29
C ILE A 58 10.06 -0.74 -20.51
N GLU A 59 9.26 -1.08 -19.49
CA GLU A 59 7.85 -0.70 -19.40
C GLU A 59 7.55 -0.01 -18.06
N VAL A 60 6.98 1.20 -18.13
CA VAL A 60 6.54 2.01 -16.97
C VAL A 60 5.02 2.18 -16.96
N PRO A 61 4.39 2.45 -15.79
CA PRO A 61 2.97 2.74 -15.70
C PRO A 61 2.52 3.98 -16.50
N ARG A 62 1.24 4.02 -16.87
CA ARG A 62 0.61 5.07 -17.70
C ARG A 62 -0.07 6.19 -16.92
N GLN A 63 0.05 6.19 -15.59
CA GLN A 63 -0.69 7.07 -14.69
C GLN A 63 0.15 7.41 -13.45
N ALA A 64 -0.23 8.47 -12.74
CA ALA A 64 0.27 8.70 -11.39
C ALA A 64 -0.47 7.78 -10.40
N ALA A 65 0.23 7.24 -9.41
CA ALA A 65 -0.31 6.34 -8.39
C ALA A 65 0.61 6.30 -7.15
N ALA A 66 0.10 5.86 -6.01
CA ALA A 66 0.93 5.63 -4.81
C ALA A 66 1.87 4.42 -4.97
N GLU A 67 1.45 3.42 -5.75
CA GLU A 67 2.25 2.24 -6.07
C GLU A 67 2.56 2.14 -7.57
N HIS A 68 3.79 1.75 -7.91
CA HIS A 68 4.20 1.51 -9.30
C HIS A 68 4.92 0.18 -9.47
N ARG A 69 4.81 -0.35 -10.68
CA ARG A 69 5.47 -1.58 -11.13
C ARG A 69 6.15 -1.30 -12.46
N ILE A 70 7.47 -1.29 -12.48
CA ILE A 70 8.30 -1.03 -13.65
C ILE A 70 8.98 -2.34 -14.06
N ALA A 71 8.80 -2.78 -15.29
CA ALA A 71 9.50 -3.94 -15.83
C ALA A 71 10.79 -3.51 -16.54
N VAL A 72 11.89 -4.18 -16.23
CA VAL A 72 13.22 -3.90 -16.78
C VAL A 72 13.87 -5.19 -17.30
N ASP A 73 14.13 -5.24 -18.60
CA ASP A 73 14.96 -6.26 -19.26
C ASP A 73 16.28 -5.62 -19.70
N LEU A 74 17.31 -5.79 -18.87
CA LEU A 74 18.63 -5.20 -19.08
C LEU A 74 19.39 -5.81 -20.27
N ASP A 75 19.01 -7.01 -20.74
CA ASP A 75 19.61 -7.65 -21.92
C ASP A 75 19.00 -7.14 -23.24
N ALA A 76 17.80 -6.56 -23.18
CA ALA A 76 17.18 -5.91 -24.32
C ALA A 76 17.70 -4.47 -24.56
N LEU A 77 18.51 -3.92 -23.65
CA LEU A 77 19.07 -2.57 -23.78
C LEU A 77 20.21 -2.51 -24.81
N SER A 78 20.29 -1.40 -25.53
CA SER A 78 21.42 -1.11 -26.43
C SER A 78 22.73 -1.05 -25.65
N ALA A 79 23.83 -1.51 -26.24
CA ALA A 79 25.17 -1.46 -25.65
C ALA A 79 25.67 -0.04 -25.33
N ALA A 80 25.03 1.01 -25.87
CA ALA A 80 25.27 2.39 -25.49
C ALA A 80 24.74 2.74 -24.08
N VAL A 81 23.70 2.05 -23.60
CA VAL A 81 23.08 2.30 -22.30
C VAL A 81 23.93 1.68 -21.19
N HIS A 82 24.41 2.52 -20.28
CA HIS A 82 25.21 2.12 -19.12
C HIS A 82 24.50 2.44 -17.80
N ARG A 83 23.46 3.28 -17.82
CA ARG A 83 22.64 3.63 -16.65
C ARG A 83 21.15 3.59 -16.97
N VAL A 84 20.38 3.12 -16.00
CA VAL A 84 18.92 3.09 -16.00
C VAL A 84 18.47 3.74 -14.68
N SER A 85 18.05 5.01 -14.73
CA SER A 85 17.70 5.78 -13.54
C SER A 85 16.18 5.81 -13.35
N VAL A 86 15.71 5.38 -12.18
CA VAL A 86 14.29 5.43 -11.81
C VAL A 86 13.96 6.80 -11.23
N LEU A 87 13.03 7.49 -11.88
CA LEU A 87 12.59 8.84 -11.54
C LEU A 87 11.21 8.77 -10.88
N LEU A 88 11.03 9.52 -9.80
CA LEU A 88 9.72 9.80 -9.20
C LEU A 88 9.48 11.31 -9.22
N ALA A 89 8.31 11.76 -9.62
CA ALA A 89 7.90 13.17 -9.56
C ALA A 89 6.49 13.31 -8.98
N LEU A 90 6.21 14.42 -8.31
CA LEU A 90 4.86 14.75 -7.86
C LEU A 90 4.08 15.36 -9.04
N PRO A 91 2.87 14.87 -9.35
CA PRO A 91 2.07 15.40 -10.45
C PRO A 91 1.62 16.84 -10.16
N THR A 92 1.75 17.71 -11.14
CA THR A 92 1.39 19.13 -11.02
C THR A 92 -0.12 19.32 -11.24
N GLY A 93 -0.84 19.62 -10.15
CA GLY A 93 -2.30 19.75 -10.18
C GLY A 93 -2.89 20.25 -8.87
N ILE A 94 -4.21 20.45 -8.83
CA ILE A 94 -4.93 20.85 -7.61
C ILE A 94 -5.18 19.61 -6.76
N GLY A 95 -4.78 19.65 -5.48
CA GLY A 95 -4.99 18.57 -4.51
C GLY A 95 -3.85 17.55 -4.39
N GLY A 96 -2.75 17.72 -5.13
CA GLY A 96 -1.55 16.89 -5.00
C GLY A 96 -0.56 17.40 -3.95
N LEU A 97 0.35 16.52 -3.48
CA LEU A 97 1.49 16.90 -2.66
C LEU A 97 2.39 17.87 -3.45
N THR A 98 2.82 18.96 -2.82
CA THR A 98 3.74 19.93 -3.44
C THR A 98 5.22 19.61 -3.22
N ALA A 99 5.53 18.79 -2.22
CA ALA A 99 6.90 18.35 -1.90
C ALA A 99 6.90 16.97 -1.22
N PHE A 100 7.95 16.18 -1.44
CA PHE A 100 8.07 14.82 -0.91
C PHE A 100 8.20 14.77 0.62
N GLY A 101 8.69 15.84 1.26
CA GLY A 101 8.75 15.94 2.72
C GLY A 101 7.40 16.15 3.42
N ALA A 102 6.30 16.27 2.66
CA ALA A 102 4.94 16.38 3.19
C ALA A 102 4.20 15.03 3.29
N ALA A 103 4.87 13.91 3.00
CA ALA A 103 4.29 12.56 3.05
C ALA A 103 5.33 11.51 3.50
N ALA A 104 4.88 10.26 3.65
CA ALA A 104 5.76 9.14 3.98
C ALA A 104 6.86 8.96 2.90
N ALA A 105 8.09 8.72 3.37
CA ALA A 105 9.27 8.58 2.52
C ALA A 105 9.06 7.49 1.44
N PRO A 106 9.19 7.80 0.14
CA PRO A 106 8.99 6.81 -0.91
C PRO A 106 10.03 5.70 -0.81
N SER A 107 9.59 4.46 -0.99
CA SER A 107 10.45 3.27 -0.98
C SER A 107 10.45 2.59 -2.34
N VAL A 108 11.59 1.99 -2.68
CA VAL A 108 11.80 1.24 -3.92
C VAL A 108 12.34 -0.14 -3.60
N THR A 109 11.71 -1.17 -4.14
CA THR A 109 12.14 -2.57 -4.02
C THR A 109 12.40 -3.15 -5.41
N VAL A 110 13.61 -3.63 -5.65
CA VAL A 110 13.99 -4.38 -6.85
C VAL A 110 13.77 -5.87 -6.57
N THR A 111 12.97 -6.54 -7.40
CA THR A 111 12.66 -7.97 -7.31
C THR A 111 13.01 -8.69 -8.60
N GLY A 112 13.17 -10.01 -8.56
CA GLY A 112 13.05 -10.85 -9.74
C GLY A 112 11.59 -10.94 -10.23
N LEU A 113 11.39 -11.54 -11.42
CA LEU A 113 10.07 -11.80 -12.00
C LEU A 113 9.25 -12.83 -11.18
N ASP A 114 9.93 -13.63 -10.39
CA ASP A 114 9.41 -14.57 -9.38
C ASP A 114 8.93 -13.87 -8.09
N GLY A 115 9.12 -12.56 -7.98
CA GLY A 115 8.83 -11.78 -6.76
C GLY A 115 9.93 -11.85 -5.70
N THR A 116 11.01 -12.60 -5.92
CA THR A 116 12.15 -12.68 -4.98
C THR A 116 12.81 -11.32 -4.86
N GLY A 117 12.77 -10.70 -3.67
CA GLY A 117 13.36 -9.38 -3.45
C GLY A 117 14.89 -9.41 -3.45
N ILE A 118 15.51 -8.58 -4.30
CA ILE A 118 16.95 -8.45 -4.51
C ILE A 118 17.49 -7.31 -3.62
N ALA A 119 16.90 -6.11 -3.73
CA ALA A 119 17.30 -4.96 -2.93
C ALA A 119 16.12 -4.04 -2.58
N ARG A 120 16.17 -3.36 -1.43
CA ARG A 120 15.18 -2.37 -0.98
C ARG A 120 15.89 -1.08 -0.57
N TYR A 121 15.30 0.08 -0.87
CA TYR A 121 15.78 1.40 -0.45
C TYR A 121 14.61 2.31 -0.09
N THR A 122 14.62 2.86 1.13
CA THR A 122 13.67 3.90 1.57
C THR A 122 14.33 5.28 1.48
N ILE A 123 13.71 6.20 0.76
CA ILE A 123 14.32 7.48 0.37
C ILE A 123 14.03 8.54 1.45
N THR A 124 14.80 8.48 2.52
CA THR A 124 14.72 9.44 3.63
C THR A 124 15.45 10.76 3.33
N GLY A 125 15.12 11.82 4.07
CA GLY A 125 15.78 13.13 3.94
C GLY A 125 15.33 14.00 2.78
N LEU A 126 14.16 13.74 2.19
CA LEU A 126 13.46 14.65 1.29
C LEU A 126 12.68 15.70 2.10
N GLY A 127 12.66 16.94 1.60
CA GLY A 127 11.98 18.09 2.17
C GLY A 127 11.15 18.82 1.13
N ALA A 128 11.70 19.91 0.57
CA ALA A 128 11.04 20.76 -0.42
C ALA A 128 11.12 20.24 -1.87
N GLU A 129 11.68 19.04 -2.07
CA GLU A 129 11.89 18.44 -3.38
C GLU A 129 10.59 17.87 -3.96
N SER A 130 10.33 18.14 -5.24
CA SER A 130 9.12 17.72 -5.97
C SER A 130 9.40 16.62 -7.02
N ALA A 131 10.67 16.34 -7.30
CA ALA A 131 11.11 15.18 -8.07
C ALA A 131 12.35 14.53 -7.42
N VAL A 132 12.53 13.22 -7.52
CA VAL A 132 13.66 12.47 -6.96
C VAL A 132 14.15 11.35 -7.90
N VAL A 133 15.47 11.23 -8.07
CA VAL A 133 16.11 10.03 -8.63
C VAL A 133 16.23 9.01 -7.49
N ALA A 134 15.43 7.95 -7.57
CA ALA A 134 15.31 6.96 -6.50
C ALA A 134 16.52 6.01 -6.47
N VAL A 135 16.68 5.24 -7.54
CA VAL A 135 17.74 4.24 -7.72
C VAL A 135 18.29 4.30 -9.14
N GLU A 136 19.56 3.94 -9.30
CA GLU A 136 20.21 3.73 -10.60
C GLU A 136 20.58 2.25 -10.73
N LEU A 137 20.18 1.60 -11.83
CA LEU A 137 20.84 0.37 -12.28
C LEU A 137 21.96 0.79 -13.22
N TYR A 138 23.21 0.40 -12.94
CA TYR A 138 24.37 0.79 -13.73
C TYR A 138 25.25 -0.40 -14.07
N ARG A 139 25.88 -0.35 -15.26
CA ARG A 139 26.76 -1.40 -15.74
C ARG A 139 28.22 -1.02 -15.47
N ARG A 140 28.99 -1.92 -14.85
CA ARG A 140 30.43 -1.75 -14.62
C ARG A 140 31.15 -3.06 -14.90
N GLN A 141 32.14 -3.04 -15.79
CA GLN A 141 32.90 -4.23 -16.21
C GLN A 141 32.00 -5.37 -16.72
N GLY A 142 30.94 -5.03 -17.47
CA GLY A 142 29.99 -6.00 -18.03
C GLY A 142 28.83 -6.39 -17.11
N THR A 143 29.00 -6.31 -15.78
CA THR A 143 27.98 -6.67 -14.78
C THR A 143 27.10 -5.48 -14.39
N TRP A 144 25.80 -5.72 -14.18
CA TRP A 144 24.85 -4.73 -13.68
C TRP A 144 24.81 -4.71 -12.14
N LYS A 145 24.61 -3.51 -11.58
CA LYS A 145 24.49 -3.25 -10.14
C LYS A 145 23.38 -2.22 -9.90
N VAL A 146 22.65 -2.34 -8.80
CA VAL A 146 21.75 -1.29 -8.31
C VAL A 146 22.50 -0.37 -7.35
N ARG A 147 22.19 0.92 -7.39
CA ARG A 147 22.67 1.95 -6.47
C ARG A 147 21.49 2.71 -5.87
N ALA A 148 21.49 2.88 -4.55
CA ALA A 148 20.59 3.80 -3.87
C ALA A 148 21.06 5.25 -4.08
N VAL A 149 20.22 6.12 -4.65
CA VAL A 149 20.63 7.50 -5.04
C VAL A 149 19.96 8.55 -4.16
N GLY A 150 18.62 8.58 -4.12
CA GLY A 150 17.83 9.54 -3.34
C GLY A 150 18.21 11.00 -3.60
N GLN A 151 18.41 11.38 -4.86
CA GLN A 151 18.74 12.75 -5.24
C GLN A 151 17.47 13.51 -5.59
N GLY A 152 16.99 14.34 -4.66
CA GLY A 152 15.83 15.20 -4.86
C GLY A 152 16.15 16.50 -5.60
N TYR A 153 15.12 17.07 -6.22
CA TYR A 153 15.12 18.32 -6.99
C TYR A 153 13.91 19.18 -6.58
N ALA A 154 14.16 20.37 -6.04
CA ALA A 154 13.11 21.35 -5.69
C ALA A 154 12.41 21.91 -6.95
N ASP A 155 13.19 22.21 -7.98
CA ASP A 155 12.74 22.71 -9.29
C ASP A 155 12.10 21.61 -10.19
N GLY A 156 11.72 20.48 -9.59
CA GLY A 156 10.93 19.40 -10.20
C GLY A 156 11.60 18.65 -11.36
N LEU A 157 10.76 17.93 -12.11
CA LEU A 157 11.16 17.02 -13.18
C LEU A 157 11.97 17.71 -14.30
N SER A 158 11.64 18.97 -14.61
CA SER A 158 12.38 19.75 -15.62
C SER A 158 13.84 20.00 -15.22
N ALA A 159 14.12 20.23 -13.94
CA ALA A 159 15.49 20.41 -13.47
C ALA A 159 16.27 19.10 -13.45
N MET A 160 15.63 18.00 -13.05
CA MET A 160 16.21 16.66 -13.08
C MET A 160 16.63 16.22 -14.49
N LEU A 161 15.74 16.32 -15.47
CA LEU A 161 16.02 15.96 -16.87
C LEU A 161 17.14 16.85 -17.48
N ARG A 162 17.20 18.12 -17.07
CA ARG A 162 18.25 19.06 -17.50
C ARG A 162 19.62 18.72 -16.90
N ASP A 163 19.67 18.23 -15.67
CA ASP A 163 20.92 17.77 -15.01
C ASP A 163 21.50 16.53 -15.73
N GLN A 164 20.64 15.64 -16.21
CA GLN A 164 20.98 14.53 -17.13
C GLN A 164 21.29 15.00 -18.57
N GLY A 165 21.35 16.31 -18.82
CA GLY A 165 21.79 16.91 -20.08
C GLY A 165 20.75 16.98 -21.20
N LEU A 166 19.47 16.70 -20.93
CA LEU A 166 18.42 16.82 -21.94
C LEU A 166 18.13 18.30 -22.24
N SER A 167 18.35 18.72 -23.49
CA SER A 167 18.07 20.09 -23.95
C SER A 167 16.59 20.43 -23.85
N GLN A 168 15.72 19.50 -24.25
CA GLN A 168 14.26 19.61 -24.25
C GLN A 168 13.60 19.29 -22.90
N ALA A 169 14.35 19.39 -21.79
CA ALA A 169 13.88 18.99 -20.46
C ALA A 169 12.60 19.72 -19.97
N ALA A 170 12.36 20.95 -20.41
CA ALA A 170 11.12 21.67 -20.08
C ALA A 170 9.92 21.19 -20.91
N GLU A 171 10.14 20.95 -22.21
CA GLU A 171 9.14 20.46 -23.15
C GLU A 171 8.70 19.04 -22.77
N LEU A 172 9.65 18.14 -22.51
CA LEU A 172 9.35 16.76 -22.10
C LEU A 172 8.71 16.71 -20.71
N ALA A 173 9.13 17.54 -19.76
CA ALA A 173 8.45 17.61 -18.45
C ALA A 173 6.99 18.06 -18.63
N ALA A 174 6.73 19.08 -19.45
CA ALA A 174 5.36 19.51 -19.75
C ALA A 174 4.55 18.42 -20.48
N GLU A 175 5.16 17.66 -21.40
CA GLU A 175 4.52 16.51 -22.05
C GLU A 175 4.19 15.38 -21.06
N ILE A 176 5.07 15.13 -20.08
CA ILE A 176 4.84 14.15 -19.01
C ILE A 176 3.67 14.59 -18.13
N GLU A 177 3.67 15.84 -17.66
CA GLU A 177 2.57 16.40 -16.87
C GLU A 177 1.26 16.42 -17.66
N GLU A 178 1.28 16.78 -18.95
CA GLU A 178 0.09 16.75 -19.81
C GLU A 178 -0.34 15.30 -20.11
N ALA A 179 0.57 14.33 -20.22
CA ALA A 179 0.23 12.92 -20.38
C ALA A 179 -0.38 12.33 -19.11
N VAL A 180 0.09 12.74 -17.93
CA VAL A 180 -0.47 12.35 -16.62
C VAL A 180 -1.82 13.01 -16.41
N GLY A 181 -1.95 14.32 -16.68
CA GLY A 181 -3.22 15.05 -16.64
C GLY A 181 -4.24 14.54 -17.66
N ARG A 182 -3.80 14.14 -18.87
CA ARG A 182 -4.64 13.42 -19.84
C ARG A 182 -4.92 11.98 -19.41
N GLY A 183 -4.05 11.32 -18.65
CA GLY A 183 -4.35 10.03 -18.03
C GLY A 183 -5.46 10.14 -16.99
N GLN A 184 -5.35 11.13 -16.10
CA GLN A 184 -6.36 11.51 -15.12
C GLN A 184 -7.69 11.95 -15.79
N ALA A 185 -7.64 12.66 -16.92
CA ALA A 185 -8.83 13.08 -17.66
C ALA A 185 -9.40 12.00 -18.61
N ARG A 186 -8.60 11.01 -19.04
CA ARG A 186 -9.01 9.88 -19.90
C ARG A 186 -9.44 8.65 -19.10
N ALA A 187 -9.31 8.71 -17.77
CA ALA A 187 -10.04 7.87 -16.84
C ALA A 187 -11.57 8.11 -16.85
N VAL A 188 -12.13 8.81 -17.85
CA VAL A 188 -13.42 8.58 -18.58
C VAL A 188 -13.66 9.81 -19.49
N PRO A 189 -13.98 9.67 -20.80
CA PRO A 189 -15.00 8.75 -21.32
C PRO A 189 -14.69 8.00 -22.65
N ALA A 190 -15.58 7.07 -22.99
CA ALA A 190 -15.69 6.43 -24.31
C ALA A 190 -16.41 7.34 -25.35
N PRO A 191 -16.18 7.16 -26.66
CA PRO A 191 -16.76 8.02 -27.69
C PRO A 191 -18.20 7.64 -28.06
N ALA A 192 -19.01 8.66 -28.30
CA ALA A 192 -20.24 8.63 -29.11
C ALA A 192 -20.09 9.69 -30.23
N PRO A 193 -20.97 9.76 -31.27
CA PRO A 193 -22.16 8.96 -31.54
C PRO A 193 -22.22 8.41 -32.99
N LEU A 194 -23.31 7.69 -33.32
CA LEU A 194 -24.01 7.94 -34.60
C LEU A 194 -25.49 7.52 -34.47
N ALA A 195 -26.38 8.50 -34.53
CA ALA A 195 -27.82 8.27 -34.48
C ALA A 195 -28.36 7.88 -35.86
N ALA A 196 -28.95 6.70 -35.94
CA ALA A 196 -29.86 6.31 -37.02
C ALA A 196 -31.20 5.93 -36.37
N GLY A 197 -32.18 6.84 -36.44
CA GLY A 197 -33.40 6.73 -35.63
C GLY A 197 -34.43 5.74 -36.18
N ARG A 198 -35.36 5.35 -35.30
CA ARG A 198 -36.74 5.07 -35.72
C ARG A 198 -37.72 5.40 -34.59
N SER A 199 -38.80 6.08 -34.93
CA SER A 199 -39.89 6.40 -34.01
C SER A 199 -40.80 5.17 -33.78
N GLU A 200 -41.55 5.26 -32.68
CA GLU A 200 -42.87 4.65 -32.43
C GLU A 200 -43.04 3.12 -32.17
N ARG A 201 -43.73 2.89 -31.04
CA ARG A 201 -44.51 1.73 -30.57
C ARG A 201 -45.83 1.59 -31.36
N PRO A 202 -46.76 0.65 -31.03
CA PRO A 202 -46.62 -0.75 -30.56
C PRO A 202 -47.54 -1.71 -31.38
N GLY A 203 -47.46 -3.04 -31.19
CA GLY A 203 -48.47 -3.96 -31.74
C GLY A 203 -48.28 -5.44 -31.44
N ALA A 204 -49.33 -6.08 -30.93
CA ALA A 204 -49.41 -7.47 -30.46
C ALA A 204 -49.31 -8.57 -31.55
N GLY A 205 -49.04 -9.81 -31.12
CA GLY A 205 -49.60 -11.01 -31.76
C GLY A 205 -48.59 -12.04 -32.31
N PRO A 206 -48.81 -13.37 -32.12
CA PRO A 206 -47.81 -14.41 -32.43
C PRO A 206 -48.15 -15.30 -33.65
N ALA A 207 -47.14 -15.95 -34.25
CA ALA A 207 -47.11 -17.40 -34.64
C ALA A 207 -46.08 -17.74 -35.74
N ALA A 208 -45.20 -18.72 -35.45
CA ALA A 208 -44.84 -19.96 -36.19
C ALA A 208 -44.50 -19.97 -37.74
N PRO A 209 -43.78 -21.01 -38.24
CA PRO A 209 -42.93 -20.96 -39.45
C PRO A 209 -43.35 -21.99 -40.57
N PRO A 210 -42.47 -22.65 -41.36
CA PRO A 210 -41.56 -22.20 -42.44
C PRO A 210 -41.71 -22.96 -43.81
N ALA A 211 -41.11 -22.45 -44.91
CA ALA A 211 -40.63 -23.17 -46.13
C ALA A 211 -39.87 -22.16 -47.04
N GLN A 212 -38.64 -22.37 -47.57
CA GLN A 212 -38.05 -23.36 -48.49
C GLN A 212 -38.18 -23.08 -50.02
N ASP A 213 -37.02 -23.24 -50.71
CA ASP A 213 -36.77 -23.60 -52.13
C ASP A 213 -36.59 -22.58 -53.31
N ARG A 214 -35.30 -22.52 -53.78
CA ARG A 214 -34.80 -22.60 -55.19
C ARG A 214 -34.88 -21.35 -56.14
N PRO A 215 -34.29 -21.37 -57.37
CA PRO A 215 -32.84 -21.37 -57.63
C PRO A 215 -32.39 -20.44 -58.82
N SER A 216 -31.13 -20.54 -59.26
CA SER A 216 -30.48 -19.79 -60.36
C SER A 216 -30.99 -20.08 -61.79
N PRO A 217 -30.62 -19.23 -62.79
CA PRO A 217 -30.05 -19.76 -64.04
C PRO A 217 -28.91 -18.93 -64.69
N THR A 218 -28.13 -19.58 -65.57
CA THR A 218 -27.09 -19.03 -66.47
C THR A 218 -27.61 -18.92 -67.93
N PRO A 219 -26.92 -18.23 -68.88
CA PRO A 219 -26.19 -18.94 -69.96
C PRO A 219 -24.92 -18.23 -70.55
N ALA A 220 -24.32 -18.80 -71.62
CA ALA A 220 -22.98 -18.49 -72.20
C ALA A 220 -23.01 -17.67 -73.55
N SER A 221 -21.98 -17.48 -74.41
CA SER A 221 -20.69 -18.20 -74.69
C SER A 221 -19.73 -17.40 -75.65
N ALA A 222 -18.61 -18.03 -76.08
CA ALA A 222 -17.68 -17.70 -77.21
C ALA A 222 -16.68 -16.50 -77.04
N ALA A 223 -15.50 -16.42 -77.72
CA ALA A 223 -14.62 -17.39 -78.43
C ALA A 223 -13.21 -16.79 -78.78
N ASP A 224 -12.32 -17.63 -79.37
CA ASP A 224 -11.03 -17.40 -80.10
C ASP A 224 -9.75 -16.81 -79.41
N GLY A 225 -8.59 -17.43 -79.72
CA GLY A 225 -7.25 -17.24 -79.09
C GLY A 225 -6.15 -16.75 -80.06
N PRO A 226 -4.86 -17.23 -80.04
CA PRO A 226 -4.25 -18.32 -79.25
C PRO A 226 -2.81 -18.09 -78.65
N ALA A 227 -2.44 -18.91 -77.64
CA ALA A 227 -1.15 -19.60 -77.34
C ALA A 227 0.26 -18.90 -77.43
N PRO A 228 1.38 -19.48 -76.88
CA PRO A 228 1.53 -20.69 -76.06
C PRO A 228 2.36 -20.55 -74.74
N SER A 229 2.32 -21.61 -73.92
CA SER A 229 3.29 -22.17 -72.93
C SER A 229 4.58 -21.42 -72.52
N GLY A 230 5.09 -21.51 -71.28
CA GLY A 230 4.62 -22.22 -70.07
C GLY A 230 5.75 -22.90 -69.25
N THR A 231 5.54 -23.10 -67.93
CA THR A 231 6.35 -23.91 -66.98
C THR A 231 7.82 -23.49 -66.75
N GLY A 232 8.49 -23.79 -65.63
CA GLY A 232 8.08 -24.52 -64.42
C GLY A 232 9.23 -24.59 -63.38
N ALA A 233 8.94 -25.10 -62.18
CA ALA A 233 9.86 -25.17 -61.03
C ALA A 233 11.10 -26.06 -61.22
N GLY A 234 12.13 -25.86 -60.39
CA GLY A 234 13.24 -26.82 -60.23
C GLY A 234 14.35 -26.35 -59.27
N ALA A 235 14.64 -27.14 -58.24
CA ALA A 235 15.77 -26.92 -57.33
C ALA A 235 17.00 -27.76 -57.75
N GLY A 236 18.21 -27.41 -57.29
CA GLY A 236 19.39 -28.27 -57.42
C GLY A 236 20.72 -27.54 -57.26
N ALA A 237 21.63 -28.09 -56.46
CA ALA A 237 22.95 -27.52 -56.19
C ALA A 237 24.02 -27.97 -57.21
N GLY A 238 25.10 -27.19 -57.36
CA GLY A 238 26.28 -27.56 -58.14
C GLY A 238 27.43 -26.55 -57.97
N SER A 239 28.61 -27.01 -57.54
CA SER A 239 29.80 -26.20 -57.25
C SER A 239 30.87 -26.35 -58.35
N ALA A 240 31.65 -25.30 -58.65
CA ALA A 240 33.12 -25.38 -58.73
C ALA A 240 33.85 -24.06 -59.10
N ALA A 241 35.12 -23.99 -58.66
CA ALA A 241 36.29 -23.28 -59.21
C ALA A 241 36.52 -21.76 -58.95
N GLY A 242 37.66 -21.47 -58.30
CA GLY A 242 38.40 -20.18 -58.38
C GLY A 242 39.37 -20.15 -59.58
N PRO A 243 40.56 -19.48 -59.54
CA PRO A 243 41.48 -19.36 -58.39
C PRO A 243 42.29 -18.02 -58.28
N GLY A 244 43.28 -17.98 -57.35
CA GLY A 244 44.41 -17.00 -57.33
C GLY A 244 44.32 -15.96 -56.21
N ALA A 245 44.95 -16.06 -55.03
CA ALA A 245 46.33 -16.37 -54.63
C ALA A 245 47.33 -15.20 -54.74
N GLY A 246 47.84 -14.73 -53.58
CA GLY A 246 48.89 -13.72 -53.46
C GLY A 246 49.28 -13.52 -51.99
N ALA A 247 50.47 -13.98 -51.60
CA ALA A 247 50.94 -13.98 -50.20
C ALA A 247 52.08 -12.97 -49.99
N GLY A 248 52.28 -12.52 -48.75
CA GLY A 248 53.43 -11.71 -48.35
C GLY A 248 53.61 -11.72 -46.83
N ALA A 249 54.81 -12.04 -46.34
CA ALA A 249 55.07 -12.29 -44.93
C ALA A 249 56.33 -11.55 -44.44
N GLY A 250 56.39 -11.32 -43.13
CA GLY A 250 57.60 -10.88 -42.42
C GLY A 250 57.31 -9.90 -41.27
N ALA A 251 58.02 -9.85 -40.14
CA ALA A 251 58.60 -10.85 -39.23
C ALA A 251 59.53 -10.10 -38.24
N LYS A 252 59.36 -10.35 -36.93
CA LYS A 252 60.30 -10.08 -35.81
C LYS A 252 60.82 -8.64 -35.55
N ALA A 253 60.67 -8.19 -34.31
CA ALA A 253 61.75 -8.17 -33.31
C ALA A 253 61.19 -7.87 -31.90
N ALA A 254 62.00 -8.04 -30.84
CA ALA A 254 61.56 -8.03 -29.44
C ALA A 254 62.32 -7.01 -28.56
N ALA A 255 61.83 -6.90 -27.31
CA ALA A 255 62.53 -6.51 -26.06
C ALA A 255 62.22 -5.15 -25.43
N GLY A 256 62.21 -5.13 -24.08
CA GLY A 256 62.34 -3.91 -23.26
C GLY A 256 61.27 -3.74 -22.19
N ALA A 257 61.59 -4.05 -20.93
CA ALA A 257 60.74 -3.78 -19.76
C ALA A 257 61.23 -2.58 -18.93
N LYS A 258 60.31 -1.91 -18.22
CA LYS A 258 60.46 -1.13 -16.97
C LYS A 258 59.04 -0.81 -16.48
N ALA A 259 58.61 -1.18 -15.27
CA ALA A 259 58.91 -0.53 -13.98
C ALA A 259 58.59 0.98 -13.99
N GLY A 260 57.75 1.54 -13.12
CA GLY A 260 57.06 0.95 -11.97
C GLY A 260 57.09 1.89 -10.76
N ASP A 261 56.56 3.11 -10.91
CA ASP A 261 56.54 4.13 -9.85
C ASP A 261 55.22 4.10 -9.05
N LEU A 262 55.35 4.16 -7.73
CA LEU A 262 54.27 4.16 -6.74
C LEU A 262 54.39 5.42 -5.86
N PRO A 263 53.42 6.35 -5.89
CA PRO A 263 53.28 7.40 -4.88
C PRO A 263 52.43 6.93 -3.68
N PRO A 264 52.47 7.64 -2.53
CA PRO A 264 52.22 7.03 -1.22
C PRO A 264 50.75 7.03 -0.77
N ALA A 265 50.45 6.19 0.23
CA ALA A 265 49.18 6.19 0.95
C ALA A 265 49.05 7.40 1.90
N PRO A 266 47.84 8.00 2.02
CA PRO A 266 47.44 8.82 3.16
C PRO A 266 46.50 8.07 4.12
N ALA A 267 46.47 8.55 5.36
CA ALA A 267 45.78 7.93 6.50
C ALA A 267 44.35 8.45 6.76
N ASP A 268 43.71 7.83 7.74
CA ASP A 268 42.60 8.31 8.59
C ASP A 268 41.30 8.81 7.92
N GLY A 269 40.30 7.92 7.92
CA GLY A 269 38.94 8.24 7.53
C GLY A 269 38.15 8.98 8.61
N GLY A 270 38.06 10.31 8.49
CA GLY A 270 36.93 11.06 9.03
C GLY A 270 35.67 10.91 8.15
N PRO A 271 34.47 11.17 8.68
CA PRO A 271 33.23 11.11 7.89
C PRO A 271 33.23 12.14 6.76
N ILE A 272 32.88 11.70 5.55
CA ILE A 272 32.85 12.52 4.33
C ILE A 272 31.59 13.40 4.36
N ASP A 273 31.76 14.73 4.20
CA ASP A 273 30.63 15.66 4.00
C ASP A 273 30.15 15.61 2.54
N TYR A 274 28.86 15.30 2.35
CA TYR A 274 28.20 15.19 1.06
C TYR A 274 27.37 16.43 0.67
N ARG A 275 27.54 17.57 1.36
CA ARG A 275 26.86 18.84 1.02
C ARG A 275 27.38 19.41 -0.30
N HIS A 276 26.56 19.29 -1.36
CA HIS A 276 26.93 19.78 -2.69
C HIS A 276 26.90 21.34 -2.78
N PRO A 277 27.88 22.01 -3.44
CA PRO A 277 28.05 23.48 -3.39
C PRO A 277 26.96 24.36 -4.02
N ARG A 278 25.82 23.80 -4.46
CA ARG A 278 24.74 24.54 -5.14
C ARG A 278 23.43 24.65 -4.34
N ARG A 279 23.41 24.21 -3.07
CA ARG A 279 22.26 24.38 -2.17
C ARG A 279 22.09 25.85 -1.77
N ARG A 280 21.43 26.66 -2.62
CA ARG A 280 21.02 28.02 -2.26
C ARG A 280 20.05 27.97 -1.10
N SER A 281 20.51 28.43 0.06
CA SER A 281 19.69 28.57 1.26
C SER A 281 19.16 29.99 1.29
N THR A 282 17.84 30.15 1.22
CA THR A 282 17.18 31.46 1.37
C THR A 282 17.36 31.93 2.82
N PRO A 283 17.91 33.13 3.09
CA PRO A 283 18.04 33.62 4.46
C PRO A 283 16.66 33.89 5.07
N ALA A 284 16.41 33.40 6.28
CA ALA A 284 15.22 33.77 7.03
C ALA A 284 15.26 35.27 7.36
N SER A 285 14.15 35.97 7.12
CA SER A 285 14.01 37.39 7.50
C SER A 285 14.01 37.54 9.02
N ALA A 286 14.83 38.44 9.54
CA ALA A 286 14.97 38.64 10.98
C ALA A 286 13.80 39.44 11.57
N ALA A 287 13.09 38.85 12.54
CA ALA A 287 12.22 39.56 13.47
C ALA A 287 13.00 39.93 14.75
N PRO A 288 12.68 41.06 15.42
CA PRO A 288 13.57 41.67 16.40
C PRO A 288 13.54 41.00 17.79
N ALA A 289 14.68 41.06 18.48
CA ALA A 289 14.84 40.51 19.83
C ALA A 289 14.07 41.33 20.90
N PRO A 290 13.45 40.68 21.90
CA PRO A 290 12.86 41.38 23.04
C PRO A 290 13.97 41.82 24.01
N SER A 291 14.00 43.13 24.29
CA SER A 291 14.96 43.73 25.23
C SER A 291 14.62 43.37 26.68
N ALA A 292 15.63 42.99 27.46
CA ALA A 292 15.45 42.68 28.87
C ALA A 292 15.21 43.95 29.71
N THR A 293 14.16 43.95 30.54
CA THR A 293 14.10 44.78 31.75
C THR A 293 13.28 44.04 32.81
N ARG A 294 13.93 43.61 33.89
CA ARG A 294 13.31 42.98 35.06
C ARG A 294 13.67 43.80 36.30
N PRO A 295 12.71 44.38 37.05
CA PRO A 295 12.99 44.93 38.37
C PRO A 295 13.13 43.80 39.39
N ALA A 296 13.96 44.00 40.41
CA ALA A 296 14.36 42.98 41.37
C ALA A 296 13.48 42.94 42.63
N GLY A 297 13.45 41.77 43.30
CA GLY A 297 13.12 41.68 44.72
C GLY A 297 12.25 40.49 45.13
N THR A 298 12.85 39.42 45.66
CA THR A 298 12.54 38.69 46.92
C THR A 298 13.43 37.43 46.98
N PRO A 299 14.10 37.10 48.11
CA PRO A 299 15.06 35.99 48.22
C PRO A 299 14.41 34.59 48.41
N PRO A 300 15.16 33.49 48.27
CA PRO A 300 14.60 32.14 48.05
C PRO A 300 14.24 31.38 49.33
N SER A 301 13.26 30.48 49.23
CA SER A 301 12.95 29.48 50.27
C SER A 301 13.52 28.11 49.90
N ALA A 302 14.34 27.58 50.81
CA ALA A 302 14.78 26.20 51.02
C ALA A 302 14.65 25.15 49.89
N ALA A 303 15.80 24.54 49.54
CA ALA A 303 15.85 23.31 48.75
C ALA A 303 15.20 22.12 49.50
N GLY A 304 14.32 21.40 48.79
CA GLY A 304 13.93 20.02 49.11
C GLY A 304 14.80 19.03 48.32
N PRO A 305 14.87 17.74 48.73
CA PRO A 305 15.89 16.82 48.25
C PRO A 305 15.73 16.45 46.77
N THR A 306 16.85 16.38 46.07
CA THR A 306 16.96 15.75 44.75
C THR A 306 16.56 14.28 44.84
N ALA A 307 15.43 13.93 44.22
CA ALA A 307 15.14 12.55 43.86
C ALA A 307 16.22 12.04 42.86
N PRO A 308 16.55 10.74 42.86
CA PRO A 308 17.51 10.19 41.90
C PRO A 308 16.97 10.29 40.47
N ASP A 309 17.87 10.26 39.49
CA ASP A 309 17.53 10.27 38.05
C ASP A 309 16.54 9.14 37.71
N GLY A 310 15.25 9.50 37.66
CA GLY A 310 14.23 8.72 36.99
C GLY A 310 14.20 9.12 35.53
N SER A 311 14.11 8.15 34.62
CA SER A 311 13.72 8.41 33.23
C SER A 311 12.45 9.29 33.23
N PRO A 312 12.35 10.30 32.35
CA PRO A 312 11.17 11.15 32.30
C PRO A 312 9.93 10.29 32.12
N LEU A 313 8.91 10.51 32.96
CA LEU A 313 7.62 9.83 32.82
C LEU A 313 7.06 10.12 31.43
N PRO A 314 6.56 9.12 30.69
CA PRO A 314 5.95 9.36 29.39
C PRO A 314 4.76 10.31 29.54
N VAL A 315 4.66 11.28 28.62
CA VAL A 315 3.56 12.24 28.55
C VAL A 315 2.90 12.08 27.18
N ALA A 316 1.58 11.95 27.15
CA ALA A 316 0.83 11.86 25.90
C ALA A 316 0.97 13.17 25.10
N GLY A 317 1.49 13.09 23.87
CA GLY A 317 1.51 14.19 22.90
C GLY A 317 2.33 15.42 23.28
N ASP A 318 3.57 15.28 23.73
CA ASP A 318 4.45 16.40 24.13
C ASP A 318 5.14 17.16 22.98
N ALA A 319 5.16 16.61 21.76
CA ALA A 319 5.86 17.19 20.60
C ALA A 319 5.34 18.58 20.15
N ALA A 320 6.23 19.56 19.99
CA ALA A 320 5.88 20.91 19.59
C ALA A 320 5.58 21.05 18.08
N GLY A 321 4.49 21.75 17.74
CA GLY A 321 4.16 22.17 16.36
C GLY A 321 3.03 21.39 15.66
N TRP A 322 2.49 20.34 16.28
CA TRP A 322 1.39 19.52 15.76
C TRP A 322 0.10 19.70 16.58
N SER A 323 -1.05 19.32 16.04
CA SER A 323 -2.31 19.19 16.80
C SER A 323 -2.22 18.05 17.84
N MET A 324 -3.11 18.00 18.83
CA MET A 324 -3.07 16.90 19.82
C MET A 324 -3.34 15.55 19.14
N ASP A 325 -4.34 15.48 18.27
CA ASP A 325 -4.72 14.28 17.52
C ASP A 325 -3.56 13.78 16.63
N GLU A 326 -2.84 14.68 15.95
CA GLU A 326 -1.64 14.33 15.17
C GLU A 326 -0.55 13.69 16.03
N ARG A 327 -0.31 14.23 17.23
CA ARG A 327 0.68 13.67 18.16
C ARG A 327 0.27 12.30 18.68
N LEU A 328 -0.98 12.16 19.12
CA LEU A 328 -1.50 10.88 19.62
C LEU A 328 -1.50 9.80 18.53
N TYR A 329 -1.87 10.14 17.30
CA TYR A 329 -1.77 9.23 16.15
C TYR A 329 -0.31 8.81 15.89
N ASN A 330 0.62 9.76 15.87
CA ASN A 330 2.03 9.47 15.63
C ASN A 330 2.68 8.70 16.79
N GLN A 331 2.22 8.90 18.04
CA GLN A 331 2.65 8.15 19.21
C GLN A 331 2.17 6.70 19.16
N VAL A 332 0.89 6.46 18.83
CA VAL A 332 0.36 5.10 18.57
C VAL A 332 1.10 4.41 17.42
N TRP A 333 1.42 5.13 16.36
CA TRP A 333 2.23 4.60 15.26
C TRP A 333 3.65 4.23 15.69
N GLY A 334 4.29 5.05 16.53
CA GLY A 334 5.59 4.75 17.12
C GLY A 334 5.56 3.46 17.96
N MET A 335 4.58 3.34 18.86
CA MET A 335 4.39 2.12 19.67
C MET A 335 4.18 0.87 18.81
N PHE A 336 3.47 0.98 17.68
CA PHE A 336 3.29 -0.11 16.72
C PHE A 336 4.62 -0.56 16.09
N GLU A 337 5.41 0.41 15.59
CA GLU A 337 6.71 0.14 14.97
C GLU A 337 7.73 -0.42 15.98
N ASP A 338 7.77 0.13 17.19
CA ASP A 338 8.70 -0.28 18.23
C ASP A 338 8.36 -1.68 18.78
N LEU A 339 7.08 -2.03 18.92
CA LEU A 339 6.67 -3.40 19.25
C LEU A 339 7.06 -4.39 18.13
N ALA A 340 6.83 -4.03 16.86
CA ALA A 340 7.22 -4.85 15.71
C ALA A 340 8.74 -5.12 15.70
N ARG A 341 9.54 -4.07 15.93
CA ARG A 341 11.01 -4.12 15.95
C ARG A 341 11.55 -4.93 17.13
N SER A 342 10.94 -4.79 18.31
CA SER A 342 11.34 -5.51 19.53
C SER A 342 11.08 -7.01 19.40
N VAL A 343 9.90 -7.41 18.91
CA VAL A 343 9.60 -8.83 18.65
C VAL A 343 10.47 -9.39 17.51
N ALA A 344 10.78 -8.61 16.47
CA ALA A 344 11.69 -9.03 15.41
C ALA A 344 13.12 -9.30 15.92
N ALA A 345 13.62 -8.44 16.82
CA ALA A 345 14.92 -8.62 17.46
C ALA A 345 14.94 -9.88 18.36
N TYR A 346 13.86 -10.12 19.12
CA TYR A 346 13.69 -11.33 19.93
C TYR A 346 13.69 -12.61 19.08
N ARG A 347 12.85 -12.68 18.04
CA ARG A 347 12.78 -13.84 17.13
C ARG A 347 14.15 -14.10 16.48
N SER A 348 14.78 -13.07 15.92
CA SER A 348 16.11 -13.18 15.30
C SER A 348 17.19 -13.69 16.27
N ALA A 349 17.11 -13.31 17.55
CA ALA A 349 18.04 -13.78 18.58
C ALA A 349 17.76 -15.24 19.00
N ALA A 350 16.49 -15.66 19.01
CA ALA A 350 16.10 -17.05 19.24
C ALA A 350 16.57 -17.96 18.08
N ASP A 351 16.30 -17.57 16.83
CA ASP A 351 16.75 -18.28 15.61
C ASP A 351 18.28 -18.43 15.58
N PHE A 352 19.01 -17.37 15.97
CA PHE A 352 20.46 -17.42 16.10
C PHE A 352 20.92 -18.40 17.20
N ALA A 353 20.23 -18.45 18.35
CA ALA A 353 20.52 -19.40 19.42
C ALA A 353 20.27 -20.84 18.95
N GLU A 354 19.18 -21.10 18.22
CA GLU A 354 18.84 -22.41 17.66
C GLU A 354 19.87 -22.86 16.62
N SER A 355 20.18 -22.05 15.62
CA SER A 355 21.22 -22.37 14.63
C SER A 355 22.59 -22.57 15.30
N ARG A 356 22.87 -21.87 16.40
CA ARG A 356 24.08 -22.08 17.19
C ARG A 356 24.08 -23.42 17.94
N LEU A 357 22.92 -23.84 18.47
CA LEU A 357 22.73 -25.15 19.09
C LEU A 357 22.99 -26.27 18.07
N GLU A 358 22.34 -26.22 16.90
CA GLU A 358 22.53 -27.19 15.82
C GLU A 358 24.01 -27.36 15.46
N GLN A 359 24.72 -26.26 15.21
CA GLN A 359 26.15 -26.28 14.90
C GLN A 359 27.04 -26.87 16.01
N GLU A 360 26.68 -26.67 17.28
CA GLU A 360 27.44 -27.26 18.40
C GLU A 360 27.10 -28.75 18.61
N LEU A 361 25.85 -29.17 18.36
CA LEU A 361 25.45 -30.57 18.36
C LEU A 361 26.10 -31.37 17.21
N ASP A 362 26.10 -30.83 15.99
CA ASP A 362 26.75 -31.46 14.83
C ASP A 362 28.25 -31.65 15.05
N ARG A 363 28.94 -30.63 15.59
CA ARG A 363 30.36 -30.73 15.96
C ARG A 363 30.61 -31.80 17.03
N ALA A 364 29.72 -31.94 18.01
CA ALA A 364 29.82 -32.99 19.03
C ALA A 364 29.60 -34.42 18.46
N LEU A 365 28.81 -34.55 17.38
CA LEU A 365 28.55 -35.82 16.69
C LEU A 365 29.59 -36.16 15.61
N ALA A 366 30.39 -35.18 15.17
CA ALA A 366 31.38 -35.35 14.10
C ALA A 366 32.48 -36.38 14.44
N ASP A 367 32.98 -36.42 15.68
CA ASP A 367 33.97 -37.42 16.10
C ASP A 367 33.29 -38.74 16.55
N PRO A 368 33.54 -39.88 15.87
CA PRO A 368 32.99 -41.18 16.27
C PRO A 368 33.30 -41.60 17.70
N ARG A 369 34.41 -41.13 18.30
CA ARG A 369 34.85 -41.49 19.66
C ARG A 369 34.01 -40.83 20.75
N HIS A 370 33.35 -39.71 20.45
CA HIS A 370 32.58 -38.94 21.43
C HIS A 370 31.07 -39.24 21.39
N ARG A 371 30.58 -40.07 20.46
CA ARG A 371 29.13 -40.32 20.27
C ARG A 371 28.44 -41.07 21.41
N LEU A 372 29.16 -41.91 22.15
CA LEU A 372 28.61 -42.83 23.17
C LEU A 372 29.37 -42.75 24.51
N GLY A 373 30.03 -41.62 24.79
CA GLY A 373 30.79 -41.41 26.03
C GLY A 373 30.42 -40.09 26.71
N THR A 374 30.69 -40.01 28.02
CA THR A 374 30.32 -38.89 28.90
C THR A 374 30.76 -37.53 28.33
N ALA A 375 31.98 -37.42 27.80
CA ALA A 375 32.48 -36.18 27.21
C ALA A 375 31.61 -35.63 26.05
N GLY A 376 30.91 -36.50 25.32
CA GLY A 376 29.95 -36.10 24.29
C GLY A 376 28.55 -35.82 24.84
N GLU A 377 28.19 -36.37 26.00
CA GLU A 377 27.00 -35.96 26.77
C GLU A 377 27.20 -34.57 27.37
N ASP A 378 28.33 -34.34 28.03
CA ASP A 378 28.75 -33.06 28.63
C ASP A 378 28.78 -31.93 27.58
N ALA A 379 29.33 -32.20 26.39
CA ALA A 379 29.35 -31.25 25.28
C ALA A 379 27.94 -30.89 24.77
N ARG A 380 27.04 -31.87 24.66
CA ARG A 380 25.65 -31.66 24.25
C ARG A 380 24.79 -31.01 25.35
N ALA A 381 25.12 -31.22 26.63
CA ALA A 381 24.51 -30.50 27.75
C ALA A 381 24.95 -29.02 27.71
N THR A 382 26.26 -28.78 27.66
CA THR A 382 26.85 -27.43 27.55
C THR A 382 26.28 -26.62 26.38
N ALA A 383 26.06 -27.25 25.22
CA ALA A 383 25.45 -26.59 24.06
C ALA A 383 23.99 -26.16 24.34
N ARG A 384 23.20 -27.00 25.02
CA ARG A 384 21.82 -26.69 25.42
C ARG A 384 21.76 -25.60 26.50
N ASP A 385 22.69 -25.62 27.45
CA ASP A 385 22.75 -24.59 28.50
C ASP A 385 23.08 -23.21 27.93
N LYS A 386 23.99 -23.13 26.94
CA LYS A 386 24.25 -21.90 26.17
C LYS A 386 23.02 -21.43 25.42
N HIS A 387 22.34 -22.32 24.70
CA HIS A 387 21.10 -22.01 23.99
C HIS A 387 20.04 -21.44 24.94
N ALA A 388 19.77 -22.11 26.06
CA ALA A 388 18.84 -21.65 27.08
C ALA A 388 19.25 -20.28 27.65
N THR A 389 20.54 -20.05 27.87
CA THR A 389 21.08 -18.76 28.32
C THR A 389 20.82 -17.65 27.29
N LEU A 390 21.09 -17.89 26.01
CA LEU A 390 20.87 -16.90 24.94
C LEU A 390 19.38 -16.57 24.78
N VAL A 391 18.50 -17.57 24.76
CA VAL A 391 17.04 -17.37 24.68
C VAL A 391 16.53 -16.61 25.91
N THR A 392 17.04 -16.92 27.11
CA THR A 392 16.69 -16.19 28.34
C THR A 392 17.15 -14.72 28.28
N GLN A 393 18.33 -14.45 27.74
CA GLN A 393 18.85 -13.08 27.56
C GLN A 393 18.04 -12.29 26.52
N ALA A 394 17.66 -12.93 25.41
CA ALA A 394 16.81 -12.33 24.38
C ALA A 394 15.41 -12.02 24.94
N ARG A 395 14.81 -12.96 25.69
CA ARG A 395 13.52 -12.76 26.34
C ARG A 395 13.56 -11.62 27.36
N ALA A 396 14.58 -11.58 28.20
CA ALA A 396 14.77 -10.51 29.18
C ALA A 396 15.08 -9.14 28.55
N ALA A 397 15.50 -9.08 27.27
CA ALA A 397 15.56 -7.83 26.52
C ALA A 397 14.16 -7.40 26.08
N LEU A 398 13.42 -8.29 25.41
CA LEU A 398 12.03 -8.05 25.02
C LEU A 398 11.17 -7.61 26.21
N ASP A 399 11.22 -8.32 27.35
CA ASP A 399 10.41 -7.98 28.53
C ASP A 399 10.68 -6.55 29.08
N ARG A 400 11.87 -5.97 28.85
CA ARG A 400 12.16 -4.57 29.20
C ARG A 400 11.51 -3.59 28.22
N ASP A 401 11.64 -3.87 26.93
CA ASP A 401 11.08 -3.03 25.87
C ASP A 401 9.54 -3.04 25.96
N LEU A 402 8.94 -4.19 26.30
CA LEU A 402 7.52 -4.33 26.58
C LEU A 402 7.08 -3.58 27.84
N ALA A 403 7.86 -3.61 28.92
CA ALA A 403 7.54 -2.84 30.13
C ALA A 403 7.50 -1.33 29.86
N GLN A 404 8.37 -0.82 28.97
CA GLN A 404 8.30 0.56 28.49
C GLN A 404 7.02 0.81 27.67
N LEU A 405 6.75 -0.01 26.65
CA LEU A 405 5.58 0.16 25.78
C LEU A 405 4.24 0.03 26.53
N MET A 406 4.17 -0.81 27.57
CA MET A 406 3.02 -0.90 28.46
C MET A 406 2.84 0.40 29.27
N ALA A 407 3.91 0.94 29.86
CA ALA A 407 3.85 2.20 30.59
C ALA A 407 3.49 3.40 29.69
N GLU A 408 3.92 3.40 28.42
CA GLU A 408 3.47 4.37 27.42
C GLU A 408 1.97 4.20 27.10
N SER A 409 1.51 2.95 26.92
CA SER A 409 0.09 2.64 26.66
C SER A 409 -0.84 3.07 27.80
N GLU A 410 -0.42 2.88 29.06
CA GLU A 410 -1.15 3.32 30.26
C GLU A 410 -1.38 4.84 30.30
N VAL A 411 -0.50 5.63 29.67
CA VAL A 411 -0.65 7.09 29.55
C VAL A 411 -1.41 7.49 28.29
N VAL A 412 -1.18 6.79 27.18
CA VAL A 412 -1.75 7.12 25.86
C VAL A 412 -3.23 6.73 25.76
N GLU A 413 -3.62 5.48 26.08
CA GLU A 413 -5.00 5.00 25.87
C GLU A 413 -6.05 5.86 26.59
N PRO A 414 -5.88 6.28 27.87
CA PRO A 414 -6.84 7.17 28.54
C PRO A 414 -6.91 8.58 27.94
N ALA A 415 -5.88 9.03 27.22
CA ALA A 415 -5.81 10.33 26.57
C ALA A 415 -6.38 10.34 25.14
N LEU A 416 -6.74 9.18 24.58
CA LEU A 416 -7.25 9.09 23.22
C LEU A 416 -8.62 9.77 23.06
N PRO A 417 -8.83 10.61 22.01
CA PRO A 417 -10.13 11.17 21.69
C PRO A 417 -11.11 10.07 21.21
N PRO A 418 -12.43 10.33 21.15
CA PRO A 418 -13.44 9.34 20.72
C PRO A 418 -13.15 8.66 19.36
N ALA A 419 -12.44 9.33 18.46
CA ALA A 419 -12.00 8.76 17.19
C ALA A 419 -11.00 7.60 17.33
N PHE A 420 -10.13 7.65 18.34
CA PHE A 420 -9.06 6.68 18.57
C PHE A 420 -9.32 5.80 19.81
N ALA A 421 -10.27 6.15 20.67
CA ALA A 421 -10.54 5.45 21.92
C ALA A 421 -11.35 4.15 21.74
N ARG A 422 -11.11 3.16 22.59
CA ARG A 422 -12.00 1.98 22.75
C ARG A 422 -13.37 2.38 23.29
N TRP A 423 -14.39 1.53 23.12
CA TRP A 423 -15.75 1.79 23.62
C TRP A 423 -15.91 1.72 25.15
N ASP A 424 -14.95 1.11 25.86
CA ASP A 424 -14.87 1.12 27.32
C ASP A 424 -14.11 2.33 27.89
N ASN A 425 -13.50 3.16 27.03
CA ASN A 425 -12.77 4.35 27.44
C ASN A 425 -13.72 5.40 28.09
N PRO A 426 -13.37 5.99 29.24
CA PRO A 426 -14.18 7.01 29.91
C PRO A 426 -14.55 8.23 29.05
N VAL A 427 -13.80 8.55 27.98
CA VAL A 427 -14.08 9.68 27.08
C VAL A 427 -15.51 9.65 26.52
N TRP A 428 -16.09 8.47 26.32
CA TRP A 428 -17.47 8.31 25.82
C TRP A 428 -18.55 8.78 26.82
N GLN A 429 -18.26 8.82 28.11
CA GLN A 429 -19.21 9.31 29.12
C GLN A 429 -19.49 10.81 28.92
N GLY A 430 -18.43 11.58 28.63
CA GLY A 430 -18.47 13.01 28.30
C GLY A 430 -18.72 13.33 26.83
N TYR A 431 -19.01 12.32 25.98
CA TYR A 431 -19.16 12.49 24.53
C TYR A 431 -20.11 13.62 24.13
N HIS A 432 -19.60 14.53 23.30
CA HIS A 432 -20.36 15.50 22.52
C HIS A 432 -20.05 15.29 21.04
N VAL A 433 -20.97 15.68 20.16
CA VAL A 433 -20.72 15.63 18.72
C VAL A 433 -19.56 16.59 18.38
N PRO A 434 -18.57 16.19 17.58
CA PRO A 434 -17.45 17.05 17.21
C PRO A 434 -17.88 18.13 16.20
N ALA A 435 -17.18 19.25 16.19
CA ALA A 435 -17.40 20.35 15.23
C ALA A 435 -16.51 20.24 13.98
N GLU A 436 -15.43 19.46 14.05
CA GLU A 436 -14.45 19.26 12.99
C GLU A 436 -14.43 17.79 12.56
N ARG A 437 -13.91 17.53 11.35
CA ARG A 437 -13.78 16.16 10.83
C ARG A 437 -12.56 15.45 11.44
N PRO A 438 -12.68 14.16 11.74
CA PRO A 438 -11.62 13.40 12.40
C PRO A 438 -10.52 13.01 11.39
N MET A 439 -9.27 13.08 11.82
CA MET A 439 -8.10 12.73 11.00
C MET A 439 -7.99 11.21 10.72
N ALA A 440 -8.46 10.39 11.65
CA ALA A 440 -8.33 8.94 11.63
C ALA A 440 -9.44 8.27 12.47
N LEU A 441 -9.52 6.94 12.37
CA LEU A 441 -10.51 6.08 13.03
C LEU A 441 -9.82 4.83 13.58
N ARG A 442 -10.11 4.44 14.82
CA ARG A 442 -9.76 3.09 15.32
C ARG A 442 -10.71 2.04 14.75
N LEU A 443 -10.18 1.12 13.96
CA LEU A 443 -10.91 -0.05 13.45
C LEU A 443 -10.88 -1.24 14.41
N GLY A 444 -9.94 -1.32 15.33
CA GLY A 444 -9.78 -2.46 16.23
C GLY A 444 -8.48 -2.36 17.03
N ASP A 445 -8.05 -3.48 17.60
CA ASP A 445 -6.79 -3.62 18.33
C ASP A 445 -5.89 -4.64 17.63
N LEU A 446 -4.57 -4.45 17.69
CA LEU A 446 -3.55 -5.38 17.20
C LEU A 446 -2.70 -5.90 18.36
N HIS A 447 -2.38 -7.18 18.36
CA HIS A 447 -1.38 -7.76 19.27
C HIS A 447 -0.58 -8.88 18.59
N LEU A 448 0.51 -9.29 19.23
CA LEU A 448 1.38 -10.40 18.78
C LEU A 448 1.28 -11.57 19.77
N PRO A 449 1.54 -12.83 19.34
CA PRO A 449 1.40 -13.99 20.21
C PRO A 449 2.41 -14.00 21.37
N GLU A 450 3.53 -13.30 21.25
CA GLU A 450 4.51 -13.11 22.34
C GLU A 450 3.98 -12.21 23.48
N VAL A 451 2.97 -11.38 23.21
CA VAL A 451 2.52 -10.29 24.10
C VAL A 451 1.01 -10.09 23.99
N LEU A 452 0.25 -10.78 24.85
CA LEU A 452 -1.22 -10.70 24.85
C LEU A 452 -1.77 -9.52 25.65
N ASP A 453 -1.02 -9.02 26.63
CA ASP A 453 -1.44 -7.93 27.53
C ASP A 453 -1.27 -6.53 26.91
N LEU A 454 -0.45 -6.39 25.86
CA LEU A 454 -0.24 -5.12 25.15
C LEU A 454 -1.04 -5.10 23.85
N ARG A 455 -1.99 -4.17 23.76
CA ARG A 455 -2.85 -3.95 22.59
C ARG A 455 -2.50 -2.61 21.94
N ILE A 456 -2.20 -2.65 20.65
CA ILE A 456 -1.91 -1.47 19.84
C ILE A 456 -3.18 -1.05 19.07
N PRO A 457 -3.66 0.20 19.19
CA PRO A 457 -4.81 0.67 18.42
C PRO A 457 -4.59 0.60 16.91
N MET A 458 -5.45 -0.11 16.16
CA MET A 458 -5.44 -0.11 14.70
C MET A 458 -6.09 1.18 14.17
N LEU A 459 -5.29 2.23 13.95
CA LEU A 459 -5.78 3.51 13.40
C LEU A 459 -5.66 3.54 11.87
N VAL A 460 -6.75 3.87 11.18
CA VAL A 460 -6.76 4.16 9.73
C VAL A 460 -7.04 5.64 9.50
N ARG A 461 -6.43 6.23 8.47
CA ARG A 461 -6.69 7.63 8.09
C ARG A 461 -8.08 7.78 7.47
N LEU A 462 -8.64 8.99 7.60
CA LEU A 462 -9.88 9.40 6.95
C LEU A 462 -9.60 10.50 5.90
N PRO A 463 -10.36 10.56 4.78
CA PRO A 463 -11.45 9.65 4.39
C PRO A 463 -10.97 8.21 4.12
N LEU A 464 -11.86 7.22 4.18
CA LEU A 464 -11.50 5.81 3.96
C LEU A 464 -11.12 5.58 2.49
N GLU A 465 -9.83 5.63 2.17
CA GLU A 465 -9.29 5.38 0.82
C GLU A 465 -9.59 3.97 0.30
N ARG A 466 -9.74 3.00 1.22
CA ARG A 466 -10.12 1.62 0.92
C ARG A 466 -11.37 1.28 1.70
N GLY A 467 -12.36 0.71 1.00
CA GLY A 467 -13.52 0.12 1.67
C GLY A 467 -13.12 -1.05 2.56
N LEU A 468 -14.00 -1.44 3.47
CA LEU A 468 -13.79 -2.53 4.41
C LEU A 468 -14.44 -3.82 3.90
N TRP A 469 -13.83 -4.97 4.19
CA TRP A 469 -14.45 -6.28 4.07
C TRP A 469 -14.38 -6.98 5.42
N ILE A 470 -15.53 -7.24 6.03
CA ILE A 470 -15.65 -8.09 7.22
C ILE A 470 -15.93 -9.52 6.77
N ASP A 471 -14.94 -10.39 7.00
CA ASP A 471 -14.98 -11.77 6.50
C ASP A 471 -15.87 -12.66 7.39
N SER A 472 -17.07 -12.98 6.91
CA SER A 472 -18.01 -13.87 7.59
C SER A 472 -17.87 -15.34 7.18
N GLY A 473 -16.83 -15.71 6.41
CA GLY A 473 -16.66 -17.06 5.86
C GLY A 473 -16.00 -18.06 6.83
N PRO A 474 -16.61 -19.21 7.14
CA PRO A 474 -16.04 -20.19 8.08
C PRO A 474 -14.75 -20.84 7.56
N ASP A 475 -14.60 -20.99 6.24
CA ASP A 475 -13.40 -21.50 5.56
C ASP A 475 -12.10 -20.82 6.05
N SER A 476 -12.17 -19.51 6.28
CA SER A 476 -11.05 -18.66 6.73
C SER A 476 -10.58 -19.00 8.15
N TYR A 477 -11.47 -19.52 9.01
CA TYR A 477 -11.20 -19.84 10.41
C TYR A 477 -11.00 -21.34 10.66
N ALA A 478 -11.53 -22.19 9.76
CA ALA A 478 -11.38 -23.65 9.82
C ALA A 478 -9.92 -24.11 9.65
N HIS A 479 -9.10 -23.35 8.91
CA HIS A 479 -7.74 -23.74 8.55
C HIS A 479 -6.69 -23.24 9.55
N GLY A 480 -6.52 -24.00 10.64
CA GLY A 480 -5.21 -24.15 11.28
C GLY A 480 -4.25 -24.86 10.32
N GLY A 481 -3.78 -24.17 9.30
CA GLY A 481 -2.83 -24.69 8.32
C GLY A 481 -1.43 -24.91 8.92
N PRO A 482 -0.60 -25.81 8.36
CA PRO A 482 0.64 -26.26 8.98
C PRO A 482 1.73 -25.18 8.92
N GLY A 483 1.77 -24.31 9.94
CA GLY A 483 2.83 -23.34 10.16
C GLY A 483 3.07 -23.19 11.66
N PRO A 484 4.30 -23.43 12.17
CA PRO A 484 4.58 -23.48 13.61
C PRO A 484 4.28 -22.16 14.34
N GLU A 485 4.28 -21.04 13.62
CA GLU A 485 3.96 -19.71 14.17
C GLU A 485 2.47 -19.53 14.53
N ARG A 486 1.55 -20.33 13.96
CA ARG A 486 0.09 -20.16 14.16
C ARG A 486 -0.50 -21.00 15.29
N ASP A 487 0.19 -22.06 15.71
CA ASP A 487 -0.27 -22.91 16.83
C ASP A 487 -0.03 -22.26 18.21
N ILE A 488 0.91 -21.31 18.30
CA ILE A 488 1.25 -20.62 19.56
C ILE A 488 0.08 -19.75 20.05
N GLY A 489 -0.58 -19.03 19.15
CA GLY A 489 -1.64 -18.07 19.49
C GLY A 489 -2.96 -18.68 20.02
N ARG A 490 -3.19 -19.99 19.88
CA ARG A 490 -4.47 -20.61 20.24
C ARG A 490 -4.57 -21.08 21.70
N ARG A 491 -3.46 -21.12 22.45
CA ARG A 491 -3.44 -21.73 23.80
C ARG A 491 -3.72 -20.80 24.98
N GLU A 492 -3.57 -19.49 24.85
CA GLU A 492 -3.58 -18.56 26.00
C GLU A 492 -4.47 -17.30 25.82
N LEU A 493 -5.38 -17.28 24.85
CA LEU A 493 -6.38 -16.21 24.70
C LEU A 493 -7.55 -16.36 25.69
N PRO A 494 -7.79 -15.40 26.61
CA PRO A 494 -8.92 -15.46 27.53
C PRO A 494 -10.18 -14.84 26.90
N GLY A 495 -10.99 -15.65 26.21
CA GLY A 495 -12.33 -15.24 25.79
C GLY A 495 -12.97 -16.04 24.65
N ALA A 496 -14.04 -16.78 24.97
CA ALA A 496 -15.12 -17.25 24.08
C ALA A 496 -14.77 -18.05 22.79
N LEU A 497 -13.51 -18.32 22.46
CA LEU A 497 -13.08 -19.13 21.30
C LEU A 497 -12.46 -20.48 21.71
N THR A 498 -12.73 -20.95 22.92
CA THR A 498 -12.17 -22.20 23.45
C THR A 498 -12.84 -23.48 22.93
N ASP A 499 -14.01 -23.37 22.28
CA ASP A 499 -14.82 -24.51 21.81
C ASP A 499 -15.01 -24.49 20.29
N GLY A 500 -13.97 -24.88 19.54
CA GLY A 500 -14.03 -25.15 18.10
C GLY A 500 -14.10 -23.92 17.19
N PRO A 501 -14.19 -24.11 15.86
CA PRO A 501 -14.48 -23.02 14.94
C PRO A 501 -15.89 -22.48 15.22
N PRO A 502 -16.10 -21.15 15.28
CA PRO A 502 -17.42 -20.57 15.51
C PRO A 502 -18.39 -20.94 14.39
N ASP A 503 -19.66 -21.15 14.76
CA ASP A 503 -20.72 -21.47 13.80
C ASP A 503 -20.89 -20.35 12.74
N GLU A 504 -21.29 -20.72 11.52
CA GLU A 504 -21.44 -19.78 10.42
C GLU A 504 -22.49 -18.69 10.74
N SER A 505 -23.58 -19.06 11.41
CA SER A 505 -24.62 -18.09 11.81
C SER A 505 -24.10 -17.09 12.84
N GLU A 506 -23.23 -17.54 13.75
CA GLU A 506 -22.58 -16.72 14.78
C GLU A 506 -21.51 -15.79 14.16
N LEU A 507 -20.71 -16.29 13.21
CA LEU A 507 -19.75 -15.47 12.44
C LEU A 507 -20.45 -14.36 11.66
N ARG A 508 -21.55 -14.67 10.94
CA ARG A 508 -22.35 -13.66 10.23
C ARG A 508 -22.92 -12.61 11.21
N ARG A 509 -23.45 -13.04 12.36
CA ARG A 509 -23.96 -12.14 13.42
C ARG A 509 -22.87 -11.20 13.94
N LEU A 510 -21.73 -11.74 14.35
CA LEU A 510 -20.58 -10.96 14.86
C LEU A 510 -19.99 -10.02 13.80
N ALA A 511 -20.02 -10.41 12.52
CA ALA A 511 -19.57 -9.56 11.42
C ALA A 511 -20.50 -8.37 11.20
N MET A 512 -21.81 -8.57 11.26
CA MET A 512 -22.77 -7.47 11.19
C MET A 512 -22.70 -6.57 12.43
N GLU A 513 -22.52 -7.13 13.63
CA GLU A 513 -22.30 -6.33 14.86
C GLU A 513 -21.01 -5.51 14.79
N SER A 514 -19.94 -6.04 14.19
CA SER A 514 -18.70 -5.32 13.94
C SER A 514 -18.90 -4.17 12.93
N ALA A 515 -19.67 -4.40 11.85
CA ALA A 515 -20.02 -3.35 10.89
C ALA A 515 -20.85 -2.23 11.54
N VAL A 516 -21.82 -2.59 12.39
CA VAL A 516 -22.64 -1.62 13.13
C VAL A 516 -21.81 -0.85 14.16
N ALA A 517 -20.86 -1.49 14.84
CA ALA A 517 -19.94 -0.80 15.76
C ALA A 517 -19.03 0.21 15.04
N ILE A 518 -18.50 -0.16 13.87
CA ILE A 518 -17.68 0.74 13.03
C ILE A 518 -18.54 1.90 12.48
N ALA A 519 -19.75 1.60 11.97
CA ALA A 519 -20.68 2.61 11.47
C ALA A 519 -21.11 3.60 12.57
N ALA A 520 -21.44 3.10 13.76
CA ALA A 520 -21.79 3.94 14.91
C ALA A 520 -20.61 4.80 15.38
N ARG A 521 -19.36 4.29 15.30
CA ARG A 521 -18.17 5.11 15.57
C ARG A 521 -18.02 6.20 14.51
N LEU A 522 -18.06 5.85 13.22
CA LEU A 522 -18.00 6.82 12.11
C LEU A 522 -19.03 7.94 12.26
N LEU A 523 -20.29 7.60 12.54
CA LEU A 523 -21.36 8.56 12.84
C LEU A 523 -21.04 9.46 14.04
N ALA A 524 -20.40 8.93 15.08
CA ALA A 524 -20.08 9.66 16.30
C ALA A 524 -18.89 10.61 16.17
N ILE A 525 -17.98 10.34 15.24
CA ILE A 525 -16.73 11.09 15.10
C ILE A 525 -16.81 12.19 14.03
N HIS A 526 -17.91 12.28 13.27
CA HIS A 526 -18.18 13.35 12.32
C HIS A 526 -19.16 14.39 12.90
N PRO A 527 -19.18 15.63 12.35
CA PRO A 527 -20.20 16.62 12.67
C PRO A 527 -21.64 16.14 12.44
N ALA A 528 -22.59 16.74 13.15
CA ALA A 528 -24.01 16.38 13.04
C ALA A 528 -24.52 16.64 11.61
N GLY A 529 -24.83 15.57 10.89
CA GLY A 529 -25.32 15.63 9.51
C GLY A 529 -24.25 15.44 8.43
N ASP A 530 -22.96 15.51 8.77
CA ASP A 530 -21.86 15.36 7.79
C ASP A 530 -21.64 13.92 7.30
N PHE A 531 -22.20 12.93 7.99
CA PHE A 531 -22.01 11.50 7.70
C PHE A 531 -23.33 10.72 7.85
N ALA A 532 -23.64 9.86 6.89
CA ALA A 532 -24.85 9.05 6.81
C ALA A 532 -24.53 7.57 6.51
N VAL A 533 -25.49 6.68 6.79
CA VAL A 533 -25.33 5.23 6.59
C VAL A 533 -26.47 4.70 5.73
N GLN A 534 -26.11 3.98 4.67
CA GLN A 534 -27.01 3.23 3.80
C GLN A 534 -26.72 1.74 3.99
N VAL A 535 -27.76 0.89 3.92
CA VAL A 535 -27.59 -0.55 4.13
C VAL A 535 -28.36 -1.35 3.09
N ILE A 536 -27.67 -2.33 2.50
CA ILE A 536 -28.24 -3.36 1.63
C ILE A 536 -28.23 -4.68 2.42
N ASP A 537 -29.41 -5.25 2.68
CA ASP A 537 -29.59 -6.54 3.35
C ASP A 537 -30.72 -7.33 2.66
N PRO A 538 -30.44 -7.99 1.52
CA PRO A 538 -31.47 -8.61 0.69
C PRO A 538 -32.16 -9.80 1.37
N GLY A 539 -31.44 -10.54 2.24
CA GLY A 539 -32.00 -11.62 3.06
C GLY A 539 -32.75 -11.15 4.32
N GLY A 540 -32.63 -9.87 4.72
CA GLY A 540 -33.28 -9.31 5.92
C GLY A 540 -32.72 -9.80 7.26
N ALA A 541 -31.58 -10.52 7.25
CA ALA A 541 -31.01 -11.16 8.43
C ALA A 541 -30.22 -10.20 9.33
N ALA A 542 -29.85 -9.01 8.85
CA ALA A 542 -29.11 -8.00 9.63
C ALA A 542 -30.00 -7.20 10.59
N ALA A 543 -31.33 -7.32 10.51
CA ALA A 543 -32.28 -6.50 11.28
C ALA A 543 -32.00 -6.46 12.81
N PRO A 544 -31.64 -7.55 13.52
CA PRO A 544 -31.32 -7.49 14.95
C PRO A 544 -30.07 -6.63 15.25
N ALA A 545 -29.04 -6.71 14.41
CA ALA A 545 -27.81 -5.93 14.58
C ALA A 545 -28.02 -4.45 14.22
N LEU A 546 -28.88 -4.16 13.23
CA LEU A 546 -29.21 -2.80 12.78
C LEU A 546 -30.08 -2.00 13.77
N ALA A 547 -30.73 -2.67 14.73
CA ALA A 547 -31.68 -2.04 15.65
C ALA A 547 -31.16 -0.73 16.31
N PRO A 548 -29.92 -0.62 16.85
CA PRO A 548 -29.43 0.63 17.43
C PRO A 548 -29.37 1.81 16.45
N LEU A 549 -29.11 1.56 15.17
CA LEU A 549 -29.06 2.59 14.13
C LEU A 549 -30.46 3.05 13.73
N VAL A 550 -31.43 2.12 13.67
CA VAL A 550 -32.84 2.44 13.35
C VAL A 550 -33.54 3.10 14.54
N GLU A 551 -33.36 2.60 15.76
CA GLU A 551 -33.93 3.14 17.01
C GLU A 551 -33.50 4.60 17.27
N SER A 552 -32.27 4.96 16.89
CA SER A 552 -31.75 6.32 16.97
C SER A 552 -32.14 7.22 15.78
N GLY A 553 -32.67 6.65 14.69
CA GLY A 553 -32.87 7.36 13.43
C GLY A 553 -31.55 7.72 12.71
N ALA A 554 -30.44 7.09 13.09
CA ALA A 554 -29.17 7.20 12.36
C ALA A 554 -29.25 6.50 10.99
N LEU A 555 -30.02 5.41 10.92
CA LEU A 555 -30.51 4.77 9.70
C LEU A 555 -32.04 5.01 9.62
N PRO A 556 -32.61 5.63 8.57
CA PRO A 556 -34.00 6.09 8.58
C PRO A 556 -35.08 4.99 8.70
N ALA A 557 -34.79 3.80 8.17
CA ALA A 557 -35.67 2.63 8.20
C ALA A 557 -34.85 1.35 8.01
N PHE A 558 -35.44 0.19 8.27
CA PHE A 558 -34.81 -1.09 7.88
C PHE A 558 -34.68 -1.21 6.35
N PRO A 559 -33.62 -1.87 5.84
CA PRO A 559 -33.43 -2.10 4.41
C PRO A 559 -34.62 -2.79 3.75
N LEU A 560 -34.91 -2.43 2.50
CA LEU A 560 -35.87 -3.17 1.68
C LEU A 560 -35.23 -4.51 1.26
N PRO A 561 -35.83 -5.66 1.58
CA PRO A 561 -35.26 -6.96 1.21
C PRO A 561 -35.38 -7.26 -0.29
N GLY A 562 -34.59 -8.24 -0.75
CA GLY A 562 -34.53 -8.69 -2.13
C GLY A 562 -33.88 -7.71 -3.12
N ALA A 563 -33.79 -8.13 -4.38
CA ALA A 563 -33.08 -7.42 -5.45
C ALA A 563 -33.59 -6.00 -5.77
N GLN A 564 -34.85 -5.68 -5.41
CA GLN A 564 -35.39 -4.33 -5.56
C GLN A 564 -34.72 -3.33 -4.62
N GLY A 565 -34.48 -3.70 -3.36
CA GLY A 565 -33.74 -2.86 -2.41
C GLY A 565 -32.28 -2.67 -2.81
N VAL A 566 -31.62 -3.76 -3.22
CA VAL A 566 -30.26 -3.75 -3.79
C VAL A 566 -30.18 -2.76 -4.97
N THR A 567 -31.11 -2.85 -5.92
CA THR A 567 -31.13 -1.98 -7.11
C THR A 567 -31.36 -0.52 -6.75
N ALA A 568 -32.32 -0.22 -5.87
CA ALA A 568 -32.67 1.14 -5.49
C ALA A 568 -31.48 1.89 -4.83
N VAL A 569 -30.87 1.30 -3.81
CA VAL A 569 -29.75 1.91 -3.08
C VAL A 569 -28.52 2.10 -3.99
N LEU A 570 -28.21 1.11 -4.83
CA LEU A 570 -27.09 1.24 -5.78
C LEU A 570 -27.36 2.27 -6.88
N GLU A 571 -28.60 2.42 -7.35
CA GLU A 571 -28.95 3.44 -8.34
C GLU A 571 -28.85 4.86 -7.77
N GLU A 572 -29.33 5.07 -6.55
CA GLU A 572 -29.25 6.34 -5.83
C GLU A 572 -27.80 6.75 -5.57
N LEU A 573 -26.98 5.85 -5.02
CA LEU A 573 -25.57 6.12 -4.74
C LEU A 573 -24.74 6.28 -6.03
N THR A 574 -25.02 5.51 -7.10
CA THR A 574 -24.33 5.71 -8.39
C THR A 574 -24.62 7.10 -8.94
N ARG A 575 -25.91 7.51 -8.96
CA ARG A 575 -26.31 8.85 -9.38
C ARG A 575 -25.65 9.94 -8.53
N ARG A 576 -25.54 9.74 -7.22
CA ARG A 576 -24.81 10.66 -6.32
C ARG A 576 -23.36 10.81 -6.75
N VAL A 577 -22.63 9.70 -6.93
CA VAL A 577 -21.21 9.72 -7.34
C VAL A 577 -21.04 10.45 -8.67
N GLU A 578 -21.85 10.12 -9.69
CA GLU A 578 -21.81 10.77 -11.00
C GLU A 578 -22.02 12.29 -10.92
N LEU A 579 -23.00 12.75 -10.13
CA LEU A 579 -23.30 14.17 -9.94
C LEU A 579 -22.18 14.92 -9.21
N VAL A 580 -21.67 14.36 -8.10
CA VAL A 580 -20.61 14.99 -7.31
C VAL A 580 -19.29 15.00 -8.10
N GLN A 581 -18.94 13.91 -8.78
CA GLN A 581 -17.76 13.87 -9.65
C GLN A 581 -17.85 14.93 -10.77
N MET A 582 -19.02 15.10 -11.39
CA MET A 582 -19.24 16.13 -12.41
C MET A 582 -19.07 17.54 -11.82
N ALA A 583 -19.66 17.82 -10.66
CA ALA A 583 -19.52 19.11 -9.99
C ALA A 583 -18.07 19.42 -9.61
N VAL A 584 -17.32 18.45 -9.05
CA VAL A 584 -15.90 18.58 -8.71
C VAL A 584 -15.06 18.83 -9.96
N ARG A 585 -15.26 18.02 -11.02
CA ARG A 585 -14.51 18.13 -12.30
C ARG A 585 -14.69 19.50 -12.97
N HIS A 586 -15.88 20.08 -12.88
CA HIS A 586 -16.19 21.41 -13.43
C HIS A 586 -16.02 22.57 -12.43
N ARG A 587 -15.59 22.29 -11.19
CA ARG A 587 -15.54 23.25 -10.06
C ARG A 587 -16.86 24.01 -9.84
N ALA A 588 -17.97 23.31 -10.02
CA ALA A 588 -19.33 23.84 -9.95
C ALA A 588 -20.10 23.20 -8.79
N ALA A 589 -19.54 23.28 -7.57
CA ALA A 589 -20.19 22.75 -6.36
C ALA A 589 -21.56 23.39 -6.12
N ASP A 590 -21.68 24.70 -6.36
CA ASP A 590 -22.92 25.48 -6.26
C ASP A 590 -23.99 25.07 -7.30
N ALA A 591 -23.66 24.21 -8.27
CA ALA A 591 -24.57 23.68 -9.27
C ALA A 591 -25.11 22.28 -8.93
N LEU A 592 -24.78 21.73 -7.75
CA LEU A 592 -25.39 20.50 -7.26
C LEU A 592 -26.90 20.71 -6.99
N PRO A 593 -27.74 19.69 -7.19
CA PRO A 593 -29.16 19.78 -6.86
C PRO A 593 -29.35 20.07 -5.37
N ALA A 594 -30.25 21.00 -5.02
CA ALA A 594 -30.48 21.42 -3.64
C ALA A 594 -31.12 20.32 -2.75
N ASP A 595 -31.65 19.27 -3.38
CA ASP A 595 -32.17 18.04 -2.76
C ASP A 595 -31.11 16.94 -2.60
N LEU A 596 -29.90 17.13 -3.12
CA LEU A 596 -28.81 16.16 -2.97
C LEU A 596 -28.24 16.24 -1.55
N ASP A 597 -28.36 15.16 -0.78
CA ASP A 597 -27.66 15.00 0.49
C ASP A 597 -26.17 15.25 0.30
N THR A 598 -25.57 16.14 1.10
CA THR A 598 -24.14 16.47 1.01
C THR A 598 -23.27 15.61 1.93
N ALA A 599 -23.88 14.86 2.85
CA ALA A 599 -23.18 13.98 3.79
C ALA A 599 -22.33 12.90 3.08
N GLU A 600 -21.19 12.59 3.67
CA GLU A 600 -20.45 11.37 3.31
C GLU A 600 -21.31 10.14 3.62
N GLN A 601 -21.31 9.15 2.74
CA GLN A 601 -22.19 7.98 2.80
C GLN A 601 -21.35 6.73 3.07
N LEU A 602 -21.70 5.98 4.11
CA LEU A 602 -21.23 4.61 4.29
C LEU A 602 -22.28 3.63 3.76
N LEU A 603 -21.96 2.90 2.69
CA LEU A 603 -22.76 1.79 2.20
C LEU A 603 -22.29 0.50 2.90
N ILE A 604 -23.13 -0.05 3.77
CA ILE A 604 -22.97 -1.40 4.32
C ILE A 604 -23.69 -2.39 3.40
N VAL A 605 -22.98 -3.41 2.90
CA VAL A 605 -23.57 -4.50 2.13
C VAL A 605 -23.49 -5.78 2.94
N HIS A 606 -24.63 -6.37 3.26
CA HIS A 606 -24.78 -7.65 3.94
C HIS A 606 -25.35 -8.71 2.98
N ASP A 607 -25.17 -10.00 3.32
CA ASP A 607 -25.69 -11.16 2.58
C ASP A 607 -25.24 -11.26 1.10
N PHE A 608 -24.14 -10.60 0.73
CA PHE A 608 -23.59 -10.68 -0.62
C PHE A 608 -23.05 -12.10 -0.91
N PRO A 609 -23.34 -12.71 -2.08
CA PRO A 609 -23.92 -12.12 -3.29
C PRO A 609 -25.44 -12.26 -3.46
N HIS A 610 -26.19 -12.69 -2.43
CA HIS A 610 -27.64 -12.89 -2.55
C HIS A 610 -28.35 -11.61 -3.02
N GLY A 611 -29.28 -11.73 -3.97
CA GLY A 611 -30.03 -10.59 -4.51
C GLY A 611 -29.25 -9.64 -5.45
N PHE A 612 -27.98 -9.89 -5.76
CA PHE A 612 -27.21 -9.11 -6.74
C PHE A 612 -27.29 -9.74 -8.14
N ASP A 613 -27.74 -8.96 -9.13
CA ASP A 613 -27.59 -9.26 -10.56
C ASP A 613 -26.29 -8.66 -11.13
N ASP A 614 -25.94 -8.98 -12.38
CA ASP A 614 -24.72 -8.48 -13.03
C ASP A 614 -24.62 -6.94 -13.07
N ARG A 615 -25.78 -6.25 -13.09
CA ARG A 615 -25.85 -4.78 -13.13
C ARG A 615 -25.62 -4.18 -11.75
N ALA A 616 -26.20 -4.75 -10.71
CA ALA A 616 -25.93 -4.45 -9.31
C ALA A 616 -24.45 -4.72 -8.98
N LEU A 617 -23.89 -5.84 -9.45
CA LEU A 617 -22.49 -6.20 -9.29
C LEU A 617 -21.55 -5.17 -9.94
N THR A 618 -21.88 -4.73 -11.15
CA THR A 618 -21.14 -3.69 -11.88
C THR A 618 -21.19 -2.35 -11.14
N ARG A 619 -22.34 -1.97 -10.59
CA ARG A 619 -22.51 -0.75 -9.78
C ARG A 619 -21.77 -0.82 -8.45
N LEU A 620 -21.83 -1.94 -7.75
CA LEU A 620 -21.11 -2.14 -6.49
C LEU A 620 -19.60 -1.96 -6.69
N ARG A 621 -19.06 -2.49 -7.80
CA ARG A 621 -17.66 -2.30 -8.19
C ARG A 621 -17.35 -0.84 -8.52
N TYR A 622 -18.20 -0.17 -9.31
CA TYR A 622 -18.06 1.26 -9.58
C TYR A 622 -18.05 2.09 -8.28
N LEU A 623 -18.96 1.83 -7.34
CA LEU A 623 -18.97 2.51 -6.04
C LEU A 623 -17.74 2.20 -5.19
N ALA A 624 -17.19 0.99 -5.26
CA ALA A 624 -15.96 0.63 -4.55
C ALA A 624 -14.71 1.36 -5.10
N ASP A 625 -14.64 1.55 -6.41
CA ASP A 625 -13.48 2.14 -7.09
C ASP A 625 -13.57 3.69 -7.14
N GLU A 626 -14.75 4.25 -7.38
CA GLU A 626 -14.97 5.69 -7.69
C GLU A 626 -15.69 6.46 -6.57
N GLY A 627 -16.35 5.76 -5.65
CA GLY A 627 -17.08 6.34 -4.52
C GLY A 627 -16.20 7.07 -3.49
N PRO A 628 -15.07 6.49 -3.03
CA PRO A 628 -14.28 7.09 -1.95
C PRO A 628 -13.78 8.52 -2.27
N ALA A 629 -13.46 8.80 -3.53
CA ALA A 629 -13.02 10.11 -4.00
C ALA A 629 -14.08 11.23 -3.88
N VAL A 630 -15.36 10.86 -3.65
CA VAL A 630 -16.49 11.77 -3.46
C VAL A 630 -17.29 11.45 -2.19
N GLY A 631 -16.66 10.80 -1.21
CA GLY A 631 -17.26 10.53 0.11
C GLY A 631 -18.33 9.43 0.10
N VAL A 632 -18.21 8.42 -0.76
CA VAL A 632 -19.04 7.21 -0.69
C VAL A 632 -18.15 6.00 -0.38
N HIS A 633 -18.23 5.51 0.85
CA HIS A 633 -17.38 4.43 1.38
C HIS A 633 -18.14 3.10 1.41
N LEU A 634 -17.48 2.00 1.03
CA LEU A 634 -18.06 0.66 1.05
C LEU A 634 -17.58 -0.12 2.28
N MET A 635 -18.51 -0.79 2.97
CA MET A 635 -18.21 -1.85 3.95
C MET A 635 -19.01 -3.11 3.60
N LEU A 636 -18.31 -4.14 3.17
CA LEU A 636 -18.87 -5.41 2.71
C LEU A 636 -18.79 -6.46 3.84
N VAL A 637 -19.92 -6.97 4.28
CA VAL A 637 -20.04 -8.10 5.23
C VAL A 637 -20.41 -9.33 4.42
N ALA A 638 -19.42 -10.20 4.16
CA ALA A 638 -19.58 -11.28 3.21
C ALA A 638 -18.57 -12.41 3.40
N ASP A 639 -18.95 -13.61 2.97
CA ASP A 639 -18.07 -14.75 2.77
C ASP A 639 -17.59 -14.79 1.32
N ARG A 640 -16.28 -14.67 1.11
CA ARG A 640 -15.70 -14.76 -0.24
C ARG A 640 -15.93 -16.12 -0.89
N ALA A 641 -16.07 -17.20 -0.13
CA ALA A 641 -16.34 -18.54 -0.66
C ALA A 641 -17.69 -18.62 -1.39
N GLN A 642 -18.72 -17.91 -0.90
CA GLN A 642 -20.03 -17.83 -1.55
C GLN A 642 -19.98 -17.10 -2.89
N SER A 643 -19.03 -16.18 -3.08
CA SER A 643 -18.81 -15.47 -4.35
C SER A 643 -18.02 -16.26 -5.42
N ARG A 644 -17.57 -17.49 -5.13
CA ARG A 644 -16.69 -18.29 -6.03
C ARG A 644 -17.31 -18.56 -7.40
N GLU A 645 -18.65 -18.60 -7.53
CA GLU A 645 -19.34 -18.83 -8.79
C GLU A 645 -19.12 -17.71 -9.84
N TYR A 646 -18.90 -16.47 -9.40
CA TYR A 646 -18.53 -15.33 -10.24
C TYR A 646 -17.06 -15.39 -10.71
N GLY A 647 -16.29 -16.37 -10.25
CA GLY A 647 -14.91 -16.61 -10.65
C GLY A 647 -13.98 -15.40 -10.39
N PRO A 648 -12.99 -15.13 -11.26
CA PRO A 648 -12.03 -14.05 -11.06
C PRO A 648 -12.60 -12.63 -11.31
N VAL A 649 -13.90 -12.49 -11.57
CA VAL A 649 -14.53 -11.17 -11.85
C VAL A 649 -14.56 -10.29 -10.60
N LEU A 650 -14.68 -10.88 -9.41
CA LEU A 650 -14.72 -10.16 -8.13
C LEU A 650 -13.36 -10.06 -7.43
N ASP A 651 -12.36 -10.72 -7.96
CA ASP A 651 -10.99 -10.70 -7.47
C ASP A 651 -10.39 -9.27 -7.34
N PRO A 652 -10.70 -8.29 -8.23
CA PRO A 652 -10.32 -6.90 -8.03
C PRO A 652 -11.02 -6.24 -6.83
N LEU A 653 -12.32 -6.48 -6.64
CA LEU A 653 -13.11 -5.96 -5.51
C LEU A 653 -12.55 -6.47 -4.17
N TRP A 654 -12.29 -7.78 -4.07
CA TRP A 654 -11.68 -8.38 -2.88
C TRP A 654 -10.27 -7.86 -2.59
N ARG A 655 -9.56 -7.33 -3.60
CA ARG A 655 -8.21 -6.75 -3.45
C ARG A 655 -8.23 -5.25 -3.14
N SER A 656 -9.24 -4.50 -3.58
CA SER A 656 -9.35 -3.07 -3.24
C SER A 656 -9.76 -2.88 -1.77
N LEU A 657 -10.59 -3.76 -1.23
CA LEU A 657 -11.02 -3.73 0.17
C LEU A 657 -9.92 -4.14 1.18
N LEU A 658 -9.99 -3.57 2.39
CA LEU A 658 -9.22 -3.99 3.56
C LEU A 658 -9.99 -5.09 4.30
N ARG A 659 -9.45 -6.32 4.36
CA ARG A 659 -10.03 -7.41 5.15
C ARG A 659 -9.83 -7.13 6.65
N ILE A 660 -10.90 -7.31 7.42
CA ILE A 660 -10.94 -7.42 8.88
C ILE A 660 -11.85 -8.60 9.28
N THR A 661 -11.78 -9.04 10.53
CA THR A 661 -12.49 -10.25 10.99
C THR A 661 -13.43 -9.98 12.17
N PRO A 662 -14.56 -10.71 12.29
CA PRO A 662 -15.52 -10.54 13.38
C PRO A 662 -15.07 -11.17 14.71
N VAL A 663 -13.91 -11.82 14.69
CA VAL A 663 -13.27 -12.54 15.80
C VAL A 663 -11.74 -12.32 15.71
N PRO A 664 -11.00 -12.45 16.82
CA PRO A 664 -9.54 -12.49 16.83
C PRO A 664 -8.95 -13.43 15.76
N ASP A 665 -8.19 -12.88 14.80
CA ASP A 665 -7.54 -13.64 13.71
C ASP A 665 -6.17 -13.05 13.32
N ALA A 666 -5.17 -13.93 13.10
CA ALA A 666 -3.78 -13.58 12.80
C ALA A 666 -3.53 -13.49 11.27
N HIS A 667 -4.01 -12.41 10.67
CA HIS A 667 -4.05 -12.24 9.21
C HIS A 667 -3.51 -10.91 8.67
N LEU A 668 -3.29 -9.91 9.52
CA LEU A 668 -2.68 -8.65 9.11
C LEU A 668 -1.16 -8.76 9.21
N ALA A 669 -0.45 -8.22 8.23
CA ALA A 669 1.00 -8.17 8.22
C ALA A 669 1.48 -6.72 8.34
N ASP A 670 2.48 -6.47 9.18
CA ASP A 670 3.12 -5.14 9.24
C ASP A 670 3.99 -4.88 7.99
N PRO A 671 4.24 -3.60 7.63
CA PRO A 671 4.97 -3.26 6.40
C PRO A 671 6.50 -3.39 6.50
N TRP A 672 7.06 -3.68 7.68
CA TRP A 672 8.51 -3.64 7.92
C TRP A 672 9.14 -5.03 7.95
N VAL A 673 8.62 -5.89 8.83
CA VAL A 673 9.12 -7.25 9.11
C VAL A 673 8.15 -8.30 8.59
N GLY A 674 6.85 -7.98 8.57
CA GLY A 674 5.81 -8.87 8.07
C GLY A 674 5.33 -9.91 9.09
N HIS A 675 5.37 -9.58 10.39
CA HIS A 675 4.77 -10.42 11.42
C HIS A 675 3.27 -10.57 11.18
N ALA A 676 2.70 -11.74 11.48
CA ALA A 676 1.25 -11.92 11.49
C ALA A 676 0.67 -11.38 12.82
N TRP A 677 0.00 -10.23 12.74
CA TRP A 677 -0.69 -9.59 13.86
C TRP A 677 -2.10 -10.16 14.03
N THR A 678 -2.46 -10.47 15.28
CA THR A 678 -3.84 -10.80 15.64
C THR A 678 -4.64 -9.50 15.73
N TYR A 679 -5.63 -9.37 14.86
CA TYR A 679 -6.61 -8.28 14.87
C TYR A 679 -7.80 -8.64 15.76
N GLU A 680 -8.20 -7.76 16.67
CA GLU A 680 -9.39 -7.88 17.50
C GLU A 680 -10.42 -6.80 17.15
N PRO A 681 -11.70 -7.16 16.91
CA PRO A 681 -12.73 -6.23 16.43
C PRO A 681 -13.15 -5.18 17.48
N PRO A 682 -13.65 -4.01 17.04
CA PRO A 682 -13.88 -2.84 17.89
C PRO A 682 -15.26 -2.91 18.57
N LEU A 683 -15.62 -4.07 19.13
CA LEU A 683 -16.92 -4.28 19.76
C LEU A 683 -16.99 -3.59 21.13
N ALA A 684 -18.18 -3.12 21.49
CA ALA A 684 -18.42 -2.64 22.85
C ALA A 684 -18.46 -3.82 23.84
N PRO A 685 -18.05 -3.62 25.11
CA PRO A 685 -18.13 -4.68 26.12
C PRO A 685 -19.54 -5.26 26.23
N LYS A 686 -19.65 -6.58 26.41
CA LYS A 686 -20.95 -7.28 26.49
C LYS A 686 -21.84 -6.65 27.57
N GLY A 687 -23.04 -6.23 27.18
CA GLY A 687 -24.02 -5.53 28.05
C GLY A 687 -23.88 -4.01 28.11
N SER A 688 -22.81 -3.43 27.58
CA SER A 688 -22.63 -1.96 27.54
C SER A 688 -23.71 -1.28 26.70
N GLN A 689 -24.18 -0.12 27.18
CA GLN A 689 -25.14 0.72 26.46
C GLN A 689 -24.46 1.90 25.72
N VAL A 690 -23.13 1.99 25.75
CA VAL A 690 -22.36 3.16 25.25
C VAL A 690 -22.72 3.52 23.80
N VAL A 691 -22.80 2.54 22.90
CA VAL A 691 -23.15 2.75 21.48
C VAL A 691 -24.55 3.37 21.34
N ARG A 692 -25.54 2.86 22.08
CA ARG A 692 -26.91 3.39 22.07
C ARG A 692 -26.99 4.80 22.66
N GLN A 693 -26.23 5.08 23.73
CA GLN A 693 -26.18 6.41 24.34
C GLN A 693 -25.54 7.46 23.42
N VAL A 694 -24.46 7.10 22.73
CA VAL A 694 -23.77 7.94 21.74
C VAL A 694 -24.66 8.22 20.54
N LEU A 695 -25.31 7.19 19.98
CA LEU A 695 -26.30 7.34 18.90
C LEU A 695 -27.52 8.18 19.33
N GLY A 696 -27.94 8.09 20.60
CA GLY A 696 -28.98 8.96 21.17
C GLY A 696 -28.58 10.44 21.17
N ARG A 697 -27.38 10.77 21.66
CA ARG A 697 -26.85 12.15 21.66
C ARG A 697 -26.67 12.71 20.24
N LEU A 698 -26.24 11.87 19.28
CA LEU A 698 -26.21 12.23 17.85
C LEU A 698 -27.61 12.57 17.31
N ALA A 699 -28.62 11.77 17.66
CA ALA A 699 -29.99 11.98 17.22
C ALA A 699 -30.63 13.25 17.82
N GLU A 700 -30.21 13.66 19.02
CA GLU A 700 -30.58 14.95 19.61
C GLU A 700 -29.90 16.11 18.88
N ALA A 701 -28.59 16.01 18.60
CA ALA A 701 -27.84 17.03 17.87
C ALA A 701 -28.39 17.27 16.45
N ARG A 702 -28.68 16.19 15.70
CA ARG A 702 -29.29 16.25 14.35
C ARG A 702 -30.70 16.87 14.30
N LYS A 703 -31.39 16.99 15.45
CA LYS A 703 -32.70 17.66 15.56
C LYS A 703 -32.57 19.13 15.97
N ALA A 704 -31.37 19.55 16.39
CA ALA A 704 -31.07 20.91 16.82
C ALA A 704 -30.34 21.73 15.73
N SER A 705 -29.69 21.06 14.79
CA SER A 705 -29.23 21.57 13.49
C SER A 705 -30.39 21.72 12.50
#